data_AF-T0K7L5-F1
#
_entry.id   AF-T0K7L5-F1
#
_cell.length_a   1.000
_cell.length_b   1.000
_cell.length_c   1.000
_cell.angle_alpha   90.00
_cell.angle_beta   90.00
_cell.angle_gamma   90.00
#
_symmetry.space_group_name_H-M   'P 1'
#
loop_
_entity.id
_entity.type
_entity.pdbx_description
1 polymer ?
#
loop_
_entity_poly.entity_id
_entity_poly.type
_entity_poly.pdbx_seq_one_letter_code
_entity_poly.pdbx_strand_id
1 'polypeptide(L)'
;MDFFMERALTLAATARSQSHFFLATVQRHEELAWIDDVSQFAESGYPQVFIVAISVLWTATRLFHRRSKPSSPEYRAAAIKWLWELCAQVSRGSTLAFLALAGARGQTPWLNVVAVGYAFSLGLLRLINDLHWRHIALHQVNFVLSTELLILAASAALPCIEATSTCAIATPVRGGLASLAVAVLIAITTPREWVPPALKYDVPEGYESNEPAPEETCSWANYYMTFEWLAPLVWKGARTEITVDDLPRLPWYDEPLLLLDKIKKARLRGKTTAWTLFFLLKAEVALMSGYISTAYAAELIAPYALYQLLSYLADPQGSIIRPWVWLFLMFSGPLSRSVLFQQYVFTSTRLVVRLRSALTQELYHRAITSMELEDDIFAAKGEAEKKKAGGETRRSTPAGRLANLMAADVQAIFGARDIIMVSMGVSTGTVIGFVGLYQMLGWPALVGMAILLFAAPMTVLVARLMALATRKARRAQDSRISLVSEYLASIRAVKYFAWEDAIIKTIEDTRANEQRDLWRVSLIYVTLNQITALMPYIAMISMFTLYVGVLGQPLTAATAFTTTYLVKTIRRNITQMGFMSRNITNAMIAIGRLDKYFDTATPLEKYPEGTLQIQGATFRRHKTASFLLKDLSIDFVEGGLNVVSGVSGSGKTTLLLAILGETVKESGSITRPKDPL
;
A
#
# COMPACT_ATOMS: atom_id res chain seq x y z
N MET A 1 -5.18 44.48 -68.36
CA MET A 1 -4.17 44.08 -67.36
C MET A 1 -4.82 43.42 -66.15
N ASP A 2 -5.99 43.88 -65.70
CA ASP A 2 -6.63 43.38 -64.47
C ASP A 2 -6.98 41.88 -64.47
N PHE A 3 -7.45 41.33 -65.60
CA PHE A 3 -7.77 39.90 -65.71
C PHE A 3 -6.55 38.98 -65.52
N PHE A 4 -5.35 39.41 -65.94
CA PHE A 4 -4.13 38.63 -65.76
C PHE A 4 -3.60 38.72 -64.31
N MET A 5 -3.82 39.86 -63.65
CA MET A 5 -3.38 40.07 -62.26
C MET A 5 -4.25 39.27 -61.27
N GLU A 6 -5.56 39.20 -61.51
CA GLU A 6 -6.50 38.40 -60.70
C GLU A 6 -6.24 36.89 -60.82
N ARG A 7 -5.89 36.43 -62.03
CA ARG A 7 -5.52 35.03 -62.29
C ARG A 7 -4.15 34.66 -61.69
N ALA A 8 -3.20 35.60 -61.66
CA ALA A 8 -1.92 35.42 -60.99
C ALA A 8 -2.06 35.39 -59.45
N LEU A 9 -2.93 36.22 -58.87
CA LEU A 9 -3.21 36.25 -57.43
C LEU A 9 -3.95 34.99 -56.95
N THR A 10 -4.87 34.46 -57.75
CA THR A 10 -5.56 33.19 -57.44
C THR A 10 -4.63 31.98 -57.59
N LEU A 11 -3.72 31.98 -58.57
CA LEU A 11 -2.66 30.97 -58.68
C LEU A 11 -1.64 31.05 -57.53
N ALA A 12 -1.26 32.26 -57.09
CA ALA A 12 -0.38 32.45 -55.95
C ALA A 12 -1.05 32.03 -54.62
N ALA A 13 -2.35 32.28 -54.46
CA ALA A 13 -3.11 31.86 -53.28
C ALA A 13 -3.28 30.33 -53.21
N THR A 14 -3.50 29.67 -54.36
CA THR A 14 -3.58 28.20 -54.45
C THR A 14 -2.22 27.53 -54.28
N ALA A 15 -1.15 28.09 -54.84
CA ALA A 15 0.22 27.61 -54.60
C ALA A 15 0.62 27.77 -53.12
N ARG A 16 0.23 28.88 -52.48
CA ARG A 16 0.47 29.12 -51.04
C ARG A 16 -0.32 28.15 -50.16
N SER A 17 -1.60 27.87 -50.48
CA SER A 17 -2.38 26.88 -49.73
C SER A 17 -1.85 25.46 -49.89
N GLN A 18 -1.41 25.08 -51.10
CA GLN A 18 -0.75 23.80 -51.35
C GLN A 18 0.58 23.68 -50.61
N SER A 19 1.38 24.76 -50.55
CA SER A 19 2.64 24.75 -49.80
C SER A 19 2.45 24.64 -48.28
N HIS A 20 1.41 25.29 -47.71
CA HIS A 20 1.04 25.15 -46.30
C HIS A 20 0.47 23.77 -45.99
N PHE A 21 -0.33 23.20 -46.90
CA PHE A 21 -0.82 21.83 -46.79
C PHE A 21 0.33 20.81 -46.82
N PHE A 22 1.32 21.02 -47.71
CA PHE A 22 2.51 20.19 -47.82
C PHE A 22 3.40 20.30 -46.57
N LEU A 23 3.67 21.51 -46.07
CA LEU A 23 4.42 21.72 -44.82
C LEU A 23 3.70 21.13 -43.61
N ALA A 24 2.36 21.24 -43.53
CA ALA A 24 1.58 20.64 -42.46
C ALA A 24 1.53 19.10 -42.55
N THR A 25 1.58 18.51 -43.75
CA THR A 25 1.69 17.06 -43.91
C THR A 25 3.09 16.55 -43.56
N VAL A 26 4.13 17.31 -43.87
CA VAL A 26 5.52 17.00 -43.46
C VAL A 26 5.68 17.09 -41.93
N GLN A 27 5.15 18.13 -41.29
CA GLN A 27 5.13 18.26 -39.82
C GLN A 27 4.30 17.18 -39.13
N ARG A 28 3.17 16.75 -39.73
CA ARG A 28 2.36 15.63 -39.21
C ARG A 28 3.08 14.29 -39.26
N HIS A 29 3.94 14.06 -40.26
CA HIS A 29 4.75 12.85 -40.33
C HIS A 29 5.86 12.82 -39.28
N GLU A 30 6.45 13.98 -38.93
CA GLU A 30 7.45 14.05 -37.85
C GLU A 30 6.86 13.75 -36.45
N GLU A 31 5.61 14.13 -36.17
CA GLU A 31 4.98 13.91 -34.85
C GLU A 31 4.70 12.43 -34.51
N LEU A 32 4.56 11.56 -35.52
CA LEU A 32 4.29 10.13 -35.34
C LEU A 32 5.42 9.21 -35.81
N ALA A 33 6.59 9.74 -36.15
CA ALA A 33 7.75 8.94 -36.60
C ALA A 33 8.13 7.82 -35.61
N TRP A 34 7.86 8.03 -34.31
CA TRP A 34 8.09 7.01 -33.28
C TRP A 34 7.22 5.74 -33.45
N ILE A 35 6.04 5.83 -34.08
CA ILE A 35 5.18 4.67 -34.37
C ILE A 35 5.87 3.78 -35.39
N ASP A 36 6.40 4.38 -36.45
CA ASP A 36 7.12 3.67 -37.49
C ASP A 36 8.42 3.06 -36.94
N ASP A 37 9.16 3.80 -36.12
CA ASP A 37 10.37 3.28 -35.45
C ASP A 37 10.06 2.06 -34.57
N VAL A 38 9.01 2.14 -33.75
CA VAL A 38 8.59 1.04 -32.86
C VAL A 38 8.06 -0.15 -33.66
N SER A 39 7.29 0.09 -34.72
CA SER A 39 6.76 -0.95 -35.59
C SER A 39 7.88 -1.66 -36.34
N GLN A 40 8.82 -0.91 -36.94
CA GLN A 40 10.00 -1.45 -37.62
C GLN A 40 10.89 -2.24 -36.65
N PHE A 41 11.07 -1.76 -35.42
CA PHE A 41 11.79 -2.50 -34.40
C PHE A 41 11.09 -3.81 -34.02
N ALA A 42 9.76 -3.81 -33.89
CA ALA A 42 8.98 -5.03 -33.64
C ALA A 42 9.04 -6.03 -34.82
N GLU A 43 9.08 -5.53 -36.06
CA GLU A 43 9.22 -6.34 -37.27
C GLU A 43 10.65 -6.83 -37.54
N SER A 44 11.66 -6.18 -36.96
CA SER A 44 13.07 -6.53 -37.15
C SER A 44 13.45 -7.95 -36.71
N GLY A 45 12.67 -8.56 -35.83
CA GLY A 45 12.92 -9.90 -35.32
C GLY A 45 13.93 -9.97 -34.17
N TYR A 46 14.71 -8.91 -33.93
CA TYR A 46 15.66 -8.84 -32.81
C TYR A 46 14.99 -8.98 -31.43
N PRO A 47 13.82 -8.35 -31.16
CA PRO A 47 13.12 -8.51 -29.88
C PRO A 47 12.79 -9.96 -29.55
N GLN A 48 12.31 -10.72 -30.53
CA GLN A 48 11.87 -12.10 -30.41
C GLN A 48 13.06 -13.01 -30.07
N VAL A 49 14.19 -12.84 -30.76
CA VAL A 49 15.43 -13.56 -30.47
C VAL A 49 15.92 -13.25 -29.05
N PHE A 50 15.88 -11.97 -28.66
CA PHE A 50 16.32 -11.54 -27.34
C PHE A 50 15.46 -12.13 -26.21
N ILE A 51 14.14 -12.16 -26.38
CA ILE A 51 13.19 -12.73 -25.40
C ILE A 51 13.39 -14.23 -25.24
N VAL A 52 13.53 -14.96 -26.36
CA VAL A 52 13.81 -16.40 -26.33
C VAL A 52 15.17 -16.65 -25.67
N ALA A 53 16.21 -15.88 -26.00
CA ALA A 53 17.52 -15.99 -25.38
C ALA A 53 17.49 -15.75 -23.87
N ILE A 54 16.77 -14.72 -23.40
CA ILE A 54 16.56 -14.46 -21.97
C ILE A 54 15.84 -15.63 -21.32
N SER A 55 14.77 -16.13 -21.95
CA SER A 55 14.00 -17.26 -21.40
C SER A 55 14.85 -18.53 -21.29
N VAL A 56 15.65 -18.83 -22.31
CA VAL A 56 16.57 -19.99 -22.32
C VAL A 56 17.67 -19.82 -21.28
N LEU A 57 18.30 -18.64 -21.19
CA LEU A 57 19.34 -18.37 -20.19
C LEU A 57 18.78 -18.47 -18.76
N TRP A 58 17.56 -17.97 -18.54
CA TRP A 58 16.92 -18.02 -17.24
C TRP A 58 16.49 -19.44 -16.84
N THR A 59 15.92 -20.21 -17.77
CA THR A 59 15.61 -21.63 -17.53
C THR A 59 16.89 -22.43 -17.23
N ALA A 60 17.95 -22.22 -18.01
CA ALA A 60 19.24 -22.88 -17.80
C ALA A 60 19.87 -22.55 -16.44
N THR A 61 19.96 -21.27 -16.08
CA THR A 61 20.55 -20.85 -14.79
C THR A 61 19.80 -21.42 -13.59
N ARG A 62 18.46 -21.47 -13.63
CA ARG A 62 17.66 -22.09 -12.56
C ARG A 62 17.85 -23.61 -12.48
N LEU A 63 17.95 -24.30 -13.62
CA LEU A 63 18.25 -25.73 -13.65
C LEU A 63 19.66 -26.04 -13.13
N PHE A 64 20.65 -25.19 -13.41
CA PHE A 64 22.01 -25.34 -12.86
C PHE A 64 22.04 -25.13 -11.34
N HIS A 65 21.35 -24.11 -10.83
CA HIS A 65 21.26 -23.87 -9.38
C HIS A 65 20.50 -24.98 -8.63
N ARG A 66 19.61 -25.71 -9.30
CA ARG A 66 18.86 -26.83 -8.72
C ARG A 66 19.76 -27.97 -8.23
N ARG A 67 20.85 -28.30 -8.94
CA ARG A 67 21.76 -29.41 -8.57
C ARG A 67 22.36 -29.27 -7.16
N SER A 68 22.26 -28.09 -6.54
CA SER A 68 22.82 -27.80 -5.22
C SER A 68 21.87 -28.01 -4.03
N LYS A 69 20.56 -28.27 -4.23
CA LYS A 69 19.59 -28.38 -3.13
C LYS A 69 18.90 -29.75 -3.07
N PRO A 70 18.77 -30.39 -1.89
CA PRO A 70 18.08 -31.67 -1.74
C PRO A 70 16.58 -31.56 -2.02
N SER A 71 16.00 -32.67 -2.50
CA SER A 71 14.58 -32.80 -2.82
C SER A 71 13.70 -32.70 -1.57
N SER A 72 12.75 -31.77 -1.57
CA SER A 72 11.68 -31.69 -0.57
C SER A 72 10.70 -32.87 -0.72
N PRO A 73 10.07 -33.35 0.37
CA PRO A 73 9.18 -34.52 0.36
C PRO A 73 7.95 -34.34 -0.55
N GLU A 74 7.29 -35.45 -0.88
CA GLU A 74 6.11 -35.48 -1.76
C GLU A 74 4.88 -34.84 -1.06
N TYR A 75 4.47 -33.65 -1.54
CA TYR A 75 3.28 -32.96 -1.03
C TYR A 75 2.09 -33.16 -1.97
N ARG A 76 0.91 -33.44 -1.39
CA ARG A 76 -0.34 -33.78 -2.12
C ARG A 76 -1.01 -32.61 -2.86
N ALA A 77 -0.56 -31.37 -2.67
CA ALA A 77 -1.32 -30.18 -3.06
C ALA A 77 -1.18 -29.73 -4.53
N ALA A 78 -0.30 -30.34 -5.33
CA ALA A 78 0.07 -29.82 -6.66
C ALA A 78 -0.39 -30.70 -7.84
N ALA A 79 -1.70 -30.91 -7.94
CA ALA A 79 -2.29 -31.60 -9.10
C ALA A 79 -2.46 -30.66 -10.30
N ILE A 80 -2.10 -31.13 -11.51
CA ILE A 80 -2.36 -30.42 -12.76
C ILE A 80 -3.87 -30.34 -12.97
N LYS A 81 -4.39 -29.13 -13.19
CA LYS A 81 -5.79 -28.92 -13.59
C LYS A 81 -5.91 -29.11 -15.10
N TRP A 82 -6.22 -30.34 -15.52
CA TRP A 82 -6.25 -30.76 -16.93
C TRP A 82 -7.09 -29.87 -17.85
N LEU A 83 -8.23 -29.35 -17.38
CA LEU A 83 -9.09 -28.48 -18.20
C LEU A 83 -8.36 -27.20 -18.63
N TRP A 84 -7.64 -26.56 -17.71
CA TRP A 84 -6.87 -25.34 -18.01
C TRP A 84 -5.65 -25.63 -18.88
N GLU A 85 -4.97 -26.76 -18.63
CA GLU A 85 -3.81 -27.15 -19.43
C GLU A 85 -4.22 -27.48 -20.86
N LEU A 86 -5.31 -28.21 -21.09
CA LEU A 86 -5.84 -28.49 -22.42
C LEU A 86 -6.20 -27.20 -23.17
N CYS A 87 -6.95 -26.29 -22.54
CA CYS A 87 -7.27 -25.00 -23.13
C CYS A 87 -6.01 -24.17 -23.46
N ALA A 88 -5.00 -24.21 -22.59
CA ALA A 88 -3.72 -23.52 -22.82
C ALA A 88 -2.94 -24.11 -24.01
N GLN A 89 -2.90 -25.43 -24.15
CA GLN A 89 -2.23 -26.08 -25.29
C GLN A 89 -2.97 -25.83 -26.62
N VAL A 90 -4.32 -25.90 -26.61
CA VAL A 90 -5.14 -25.65 -27.81
C VAL A 90 -4.98 -24.21 -28.29
N SER A 91 -4.99 -23.24 -27.38
CA SER A 91 -4.81 -21.82 -27.71
C SER A 91 -3.40 -21.55 -28.27
N ARG A 92 -2.34 -22.05 -27.61
CA ARG A 92 -0.95 -21.94 -28.12
C ARG A 92 -0.76 -22.60 -29.48
N GLY A 93 -1.32 -23.79 -29.68
CA GLY A 93 -1.28 -24.51 -30.96
C GLY A 93 -2.00 -23.76 -32.07
N SER A 94 -3.14 -23.15 -31.75
CA SER A 94 -3.89 -22.30 -32.69
C SER A 94 -3.10 -21.04 -33.05
N THR A 95 -2.45 -20.39 -32.09
CA THR A 95 -1.56 -19.25 -32.35
C THR A 95 -0.39 -19.64 -33.25
N LEU A 96 0.25 -20.78 -32.97
CA LEU A 96 1.32 -21.29 -33.81
C LEU A 96 0.85 -21.53 -35.26
N ALA A 97 -0.34 -22.13 -35.45
CA ALA A 97 -0.89 -22.38 -36.78
C ALA A 97 -1.19 -21.08 -37.54
N PHE A 98 -1.79 -20.08 -36.89
CA PHE A 98 -2.08 -18.78 -37.52
C PHE A 98 -0.81 -18.00 -37.87
N LEU A 99 0.20 -17.98 -36.98
CA LEU A 99 1.48 -17.32 -37.23
C LEU A 99 2.31 -18.05 -38.28
N ALA A 100 2.28 -19.39 -38.32
CA ALA A 100 2.91 -20.18 -39.38
C ALA A 100 2.28 -19.86 -40.74
N LEU A 101 0.95 -19.74 -40.80
CA LEU A 101 0.23 -19.34 -42.02
C LEU A 101 0.57 -17.90 -42.44
N ALA A 102 0.73 -16.98 -41.47
CA ALA A 102 1.15 -15.61 -41.73
C ALA A 102 2.60 -15.52 -42.24
N GLY A 103 3.51 -16.29 -41.64
CA GLY A 103 4.91 -16.41 -42.06
C GLY A 103 5.05 -17.03 -43.45
N ALA A 104 4.29 -18.09 -43.76
CA ALA A 104 4.26 -18.71 -45.08
C ALA A 104 3.76 -17.77 -46.19
N ARG A 105 2.91 -16.80 -45.83
CA ARG A 105 2.43 -15.75 -46.75
C ARG A 105 3.33 -14.51 -46.79
N GLY A 106 4.46 -14.51 -46.08
CA GLY A 106 5.39 -13.39 -45.99
C GLY A 106 4.85 -12.16 -45.25
N GLN A 107 3.81 -12.33 -44.41
CA GLN A 107 3.14 -11.22 -43.72
C GLN A 107 3.72 -10.91 -42.34
N THR A 108 4.47 -11.85 -41.76
CA THR A 108 5.15 -11.68 -40.47
C THR A 108 6.51 -12.37 -40.51
N PRO A 109 7.52 -11.88 -39.77
CA PRO A 109 8.79 -12.55 -39.63
C PRO A 109 8.62 -13.98 -39.10
N TRP A 110 9.40 -14.93 -39.64
CA TRP A 110 9.43 -16.32 -39.15
C TRP A 110 9.85 -16.43 -37.68
N LEU A 111 10.52 -15.41 -37.14
CA LEU A 111 10.96 -15.34 -35.75
C LEU A 111 9.78 -15.33 -34.75
N ASN A 112 8.62 -14.78 -35.12
CA ASN A 112 7.40 -14.86 -34.30
C ASN A 112 6.94 -16.32 -34.14
N VAL A 113 7.03 -17.10 -35.24
CA VAL A 113 6.70 -18.53 -35.25
C VAL A 113 7.68 -19.31 -34.38
N VAL A 114 8.96 -18.97 -34.42
CA VAL A 114 10.00 -19.59 -33.57
C VAL A 114 9.74 -19.30 -32.09
N ALA A 115 9.41 -18.05 -31.72
CA ALA A 115 9.14 -17.68 -30.34
C ALA A 115 7.90 -18.39 -29.77
N VAL A 116 6.80 -18.43 -30.52
CA VAL A 116 5.58 -19.17 -30.11
C VAL A 116 5.80 -20.69 -30.15
N GLY A 117 6.58 -21.20 -31.10
CA GLY A 117 6.98 -22.61 -31.18
C GLY A 117 7.81 -23.04 -29.97
N TYR A 118 8.73 -22.20 -29.53
CA TYR A 118 9.46 -22.39 -28.29
C TYR A 118 8.51 -22.43 -27.08
N ALA A 119 7.58 -21.47 -26.96
CA ALA A 119 6.59 -21.46 -25.87
C ALA A 119 5.67 -22.69 -25.89
N PHE A 120 5.27 -23.16 -27.07
CA PHE A 120 4.48 -24.39 -27.24
C PHE A 120 5.28 -25.63 -26.82
N SER A 121 6.54 -25.74 -27.24
CA SER A 121 7.42 -26.85 -26.86
C SER A 121 7.67 -26.90 -25.34
N LEU A 122 7.93 -25.75 -24.70
CA LEU A 122 8.02 -25.65 -23.25
C LEU A 122 6.70 -26.03 -22.56
N GLY A 123 5.57 -25.64 -23.16
CA GLY A 123 4.25 -26.04 -22.73
C GLY A 123 4.09 -27.57 -22.71
N LEU A 124 4.54 -28.28 -23.73
CA LEU A 124 4.49 -29.75 -23.76
C LEU A 124 5.47 -30.38 -22.76
N LEU A 125 6.70 -29.83 -22.67
CA LEU A 125 7.71 -30.27 -21.71
C LEU A 125 7.29 -30.04 -20.25
N ARG A 126 6.35 -29.13 -19.99
CA ARG A 126 5.77 -28.91 -18.65
C ARG A 126 5.09 -30.17 -18.09
N LEU A 127 4.60 -31.08 -18.94
CA LEU A 127 3.91 -32.31 -18.52
C LEU A 127 4.84 -33.31 -17.80
N ILE A 128 6.16 -33.12 -17.88
CA ILE A 128 7.15 -33.90 -17.12
C ILE A 128 6.82 -33.83 -15.62
N ASN A 129 6.92 -34.97 -14.93
CA ASN A 129 6.49 -35.10 -13.54
C ASN A 129 7.49 -34.50 -12.53
N ASP A 130 7.61 -33.18 -12.54
CA ASP A 130 8.48 -32.42 -11.65
C ASP A 130 7.89 -31.05 -11.32
N LEU A 131 7.62 -30.81 -10.05
CA LEU A 131 6.96 -29.61 -9.54
C LEU A 131 7.75 -28.32 -9.79
N HIS A 132 9.07 -28.36 -9.57
CA HIS A 132 9.91 -27.19 -9.74
C HIS A 132 10.05 -26.83 -11.21
N TRP A 133 10.17 -27.85 -12.06
CA TRP A 133 10.18 -27.67 -13.52
C TRP A 133 8.86 -27.09 -14.02
N ARG A 134 7.71 -27.63 -13.58
CA ARG A 134 6.38 -27.12 -13.94
C ARG A 134 6.22 -25.64 -13.63
N HIS A 135 6.66 -25.24 -12.44
CA HIS A 135 6.61 -23.84 -12.01
C HIS A 135 7.51 -22.94 -12.89
N ILE A 136 8.74 -23.36 -13.17
CA ILE A 136 9.67 -22.62 -14.03
C ILE A 136 9.11 -22.51 -15.46
N ALA A 137 8.68 -23.62 -16.04
CA ALA A 137 8.14 -23.68 -17.40
C ALA A 137 6.91 -22.78 -17.54
N LEU A 138 5.97 -22.80 -16.58
CA LEU A 138 4.78 -21.94 -16.60
C LEU A 138 5.14 -20.44 -16.63
N HIS A 139 6.04 -19.99 -15.77
CA HIS A 139 6.45 -18.57 -15.76
C HIS A 139 7.09 -18.14 -17.07
N GLN A 140 7.91 -19.00 -17.66
CA GLN A 140 8.63 -18.71 -18.89
C GLN A 140 7.71 -18.71 -20.10
N VAL A 141 6.77 -19.66 -20.18
CA VAL A 141 5.73 -19.66 -21.21
C VAL A 141 4.87 -18.40 -21.11
N ASN A 142 4.45 -18.01 -19.90
CA ASN A 142 3.66 -16.80 -19.71
C ASN A 142 4.45 -15.53 -20.07
N PHE A 143 5.74 -15.47 -19.74
CA PHE A 143 6.63 -14.37 -20.10
C PHE A 143 6.77 -14.23 -21.62
N VAL A 144 7.07 -15.33 -22.33
CA VAL A 144 7.23 -15.31 -23.79
C VAL A 144 5.91 -14.96 -24.48
N LEU A 145 4.78 -15.59 -24.10
CA LEU A 145 3.48 -15.32 -24.74
C LEU A 145 2.99 -13.89 -24.51
N SER A 146 3.15 -13.35 -23.31
CA SER A 146 2.75 -11.96 -23.02
C SER A 146 3.61 -10.94 -23.75
N THR A 147 4.92 -11.18 -23.84
CA THR A 147 5.83 -10.27 -24.55
C THR A 147 5.62 -10.36 -26.07
N GLU A 148 5.39 -11.56 -26.60
CA GLU A 148 5.05 -11.76 -28.01
C GLU A 148 3.72 -11.09 -28.38
N LEU A 149 2.73 -11.11 -27.48
CA LEU A 149 1.47 -10.39 -27.70
C LEU A 149 1.70 -8.89 -27.86
N LEU A 150 2.57 -8.32 -27.01
CA LEU A 150 2.92 -6.90 -27.08
C LEU A 150 3.69 -6.58 -28.36
N ILE A 151 4.64 -7.43 -28.78
CA ILE A 151 5.41 -7.23 -30.01
C ILE A 151 4.51 -7.33 -31.23
N LEU A 152 3.66 -8.36 -31.32
CA LEU A 152 2.75 -8.54 -32.44
C LEU A 152 1.69 -7.43 -32.50
N ALA A 153 1.22 -6.94 -31.35
CA ALA A 153 0.35 -5.76 -31.29
C ALA A 153 1.09 -4.48 -31.71
N ALA A 154 2.36 -4.33 -31.32
CA ALA A 154 3.19 -3.19 -31.71
C ALA A 154 3.46 -3.16 -33.22
N SER A 155 3.69 -4.31 -33.86
CA SER A 155 3.91 -4.37 -35.32
C SER A 155 2.60 -4.25 -36.12
N ALA A 156 1.55 -4.95 -35.71
CA ALA A 156 0.35 -5.09 -36.54
C ALA A 156 -0.78 -4.10 -36.20
N ALA A 157 -0.90 -3.67 -34.94
CA ALA A 157 -2.02 -2.84 -34.48
C ALA A 157 -1.62 -1.38 -34.22
N LEU A 158 -0.36 -1.09 -33.87
CA LEU A 158 0.12 0.27 -33.64
C LEU A 158 0.03 1.16 -34.90
N PRO A 159 0.39 0.70 -36.11
CA PRO A 159 0.23 1.51 -37.32
C PRO A 159 -1.23 1.82 -37.66
N CYS A 160 -2.19 1.04 -37.14
CA CYS A 160 -3.63 1.27 -37.33
C CYS A 160 -4.20 2.42 -36.50
N ILE A 161 -3.41 3.02 -35.61
CA ILE A 161 -3.79 4.17 -34.79
C ILE A 161 -3.85 5.44 -35.66
N GLU A 162 -3.00 5.52 -36.68
CA GLU A 162 -2.92 6.66 -37.58
C GLU A 162 -4.18 6.76 -38.46
N ALA A 163 -4.72 7.97 -38.59
CA ALA A 163 -5.95 8.24 -39.36
C ALA A 163 -5.68 8.28 -40.87
N THR A 164 -4.47 8.66 -41.27
CA THR A 164 -4.03 8.87 -42.67
C THR A 164 -3.69 7.58 -43.41
N SER A 165 -3.32 6.50 -42.69
CA SER A 165 -2.98 5.22 -43.29
C SER A 165 -4.20 4.28 -43.40
N THR A 166 -4.38 3.62 -44.54
CA THR A 166 -5.40 2.56 -44.73
C THR A 166 -4.93 1.26 -44.09
N CYS A 167 -4.99 1.19 -42.76
CA CYS A 167 -4.55 0.00 -42.04
C CYS A 167 -5.51 -1.20 -42.24
N ALA A 168 -5.02 -2.25 -42.90
CA ALA A 168 -5.71 -3.52 -43.07
C ALA A 168 -4.85 -4.66 -42.49
N ILE A 169 -5.14 -5.07 -41.25
CA ILE A 169 -4.48 -6.22 -40.64
C ILE A 169 -4.92 -7.48 -41.38
N ALA A 170 -3.94 -8.20 -41.94
CA ALA A 170 -4.17 -9.44 -42.65
C ALA A 170 -4.89 -10.49 -41.77
N THR A 171 -5.81 -11.25 -42.37
CA THR A 171 -6.64 -12.24 -41.67
C THR A 171 -5.85 -13.24 -40.80
N PRO A 172 -4.73 -13.84 -41.24
CA PRO A 172 -3.99 -14.79 -40.40
C PRO A 172 -3.29 -14.08 -39.23
N VAL A 173 -2.80 -12.85 -39.40
CA VAL A 173 -2.20 -12.05 -38.32
C VAL A 173 -3.25 -11.68 -37.27
N ARG A 174 -4.47 -11.33 -37.71
CA ARG A 174 -5.60 -11.07 -36.82
C ARG A 174 -6.00 -12.31 -36.00
N GLY A 175 -6.03 -13.48 -36.65
CA GLY A 175 -6.24 -14.78 -35.97
C GLY A 175 -5.13 -15.11 -34.97
N GLY A 176 -3.87 -14.82 -35.33
CA GLY A 176 -2.71 -14.93 -34.45
C GLY A 176 -2.84 -14.05 -33.22
N LEU A 177 -3.15 -12.76 -33.40
CA LEU A 177 -3.30 -11.80 -32.32
C LEU A 177 -4.47 -12.15 -31.38
N ALA A 178 -5.62 -12.55 -31.94
CA ALA A 178 -6.78 -12.99 -31.15
C ALA A 178 -6.51 -14.27 -30.35
N SER A 179 -5.92 -15.29 -30.98
CA SER A 179 -5.59 -16.55 -30.30
C SER A 179 -4.50 -16.36 -29.24
N LEU A 180 -3.50 -15.50 -29.49
CA LEU A 180 -2.45 -15.17 -28.54
C LEU A 180 -3.00 -14.40 -27.34
N ALA A 181 -3.94 -13.47 -27.55
CA ALA A 181 -4.65 -12.79 -26.48
C ALA A 181 -5.45 -13.77 -25.60
N VAL A 182 -6.12 -14.75 -26.21
CA VAL A 182 -6.81 -15.84 -25.48
C VAL A 182 -5.80 -16.70 -24.71
N ALA A 183 -4.65 -17.03 -25.30
CA ALA A 183 -3.60 -17.80 -24.62
C ALA A 183 -3.05 -17.06 -23.38
N VAL A 184 -2.84 -15.74 -23.47
CA VAL A 184 -2.43 -14.90 -22.34
C VAL A 184 -3.54 -14.81 -21.28
N LEU A 185 -4.80 -14.69 -21.69
CA LEU A 185 -5.93 -14.67 -20.76
C LEU A 185 -6.06 -15.99 -19.99
N ILE A 186 -5.92 -17.12 -20.67
CA ILE A 186 -5.89 -18.46 -20.05
C ILE A 186 -4.70 -18.54 -19.10
N ALA A 187 -3.51 -18.12 -19.52
CA ALA A 187 -2.31 -18.12 -18.69
C ALA A 187 -2.49 -17.33 -17.38
N ILE A 188 -3.06 -16.13 -17.44
CA ILE A 188 -3.28 -15.27 -16.25
C ILE A 188 -4.38 -15.84 -15.34
N THR A 189 -5.38 -16.52 -15.91
CA THR A 189 -6.49 -17.16 -15.15
C THR A 189 -6.18 -18.56 -14.65
N THR A 190 -5.12 -19.22 -15.14
CA THR A 190 -4.68 -20.53 -14.64
C THR A 190 -4.28 -20.44 -13.15
N PRO A 191 -4.87 -21.29 -12.28
CA PRO A 191 -4.48 -21.38 -10.87
C PRO A 191 -3.01 -21.76 -10.73
N ARG A 192 -2.33 -21.19 -9.73
CA ARG A 192 -0.91 -21.46 -9.52
C ARG A 192 -0.71 -22.78 -8.79
N GLU A 193 0.30 -23.51 -9.23
CA GLU A 193 0.81 -24.64 -8.48
C GLU A 193 1.62 -24.12 -7.30
N TRP A 194 1.19 -24.49 -6.10
CA TRP A 194 1.90 -24.15 -4.87
C TRP A 194 3.10 -25.07 -4.68
N VAL A 195 4.23 -24.47 -4.34
CA VAL A 195 5.46 -25.18 -3.96
C VAL A 195 5.75 -24.85 -2.51
N PRO A 196 5.92 -25.85 -1.63
CA PRO A 196 6.27 -25.58 -0.24
C PRO A 196 7.60 -24.82 -0.22
N PRO A 197 7.67 -23.69 0.51
CA PRO A 197 8.94 -23.00 0.68
C PRO A 197 9.93 -23.94 1.35
N ALA A 198 11.15 -24.03 0.81
CA ALA A 198 12.29 -24.57 1.56
C ALA A 198 12.62 -23.55 2.67
N LEU A 199 11.92 -23.65 3.79
CA LEU A 199 12.13 -22.79 4.95
C LEU A 199 13.57 -23.02 5.44
N LYS A 200 14.43 -22.00 5.32
CA LYS A 200 15.77 -21.96 5.93
C LYS A 200 15.73 -21.75 7.45
N TYR A 201 14.53 -21.71 8.01
CA TYR A 201 14.25 -21.36 9.38
C TYR A 201 13.79 -22.62 10.09
N ASP A 202 14.36 -22.89 11.27
CA ASP A 202 13.90 -23.98 12.13
C ASP A 202 12.41 -23.75 12.38
N VAL A 203 11.60 -24.66 11.85
CA VAL A 203 10.15 -24.64 11.98
C VAL A 203 9.87 -24.86 13.47
N PRO A 204 9.21 -23.92 14.16
CA PRO A 204 8.82 -24.12 15.55
C PRO A 204 7.99 -25.40 15.67
N GLU A 205 8.23 -26.22 16.70
CA GLU A 205 7.47 -27.45 16.95
C GLU A 205 5.96 -27.13 16.92
N GLY A 206 5.24 -27.70 15.94
CA GLY A 206 3.80 -27.50 15.73
C GLY A 206 3.38 -26.84 14.41
N TYR A 207 4.29 -26.26 13.60
CA TYR A 207 3.95 -25.76 12.27
C TYR A 207 4.04 -26.89 11.21
N GLU A 208 3.02 -27.75 11.18
CA GLU A 208 2.81 -28.74 10.12
C GLU A 208 1.67 -28.27 9.19
N SER A 209 1.99 -27.63 8.06
CA SER A 209 0.97 -27.32 7.03
C SER A 209 1.18 -28.18 5.79
N ASN A 210 0.42 -29.28 5.70
CA ASN A 210 0.37 -30.14 4.51
C ASN A 210 -0.47 -29.52 3.35
N GLU A 211 -1.15 -28.38 3.56
CA GLU A 211 -2.04 -27.76 2.58
C GLU A 211 -1.88 -26.23 2.50
N PRO A 212 -1.87 -25.64 1.29
CA PRO A 212 -1.67 -24.22 1.06
C PRO A 212 -2.91 -23.37 1.34
N ALA A 213 -2.70 -22.08 1.62
CA ALA A 213 -3.80 -21.13 1.71
C ALA A 213 -4.43 -20.88 0.31
N PRO A 214 -5.74 -20.57 0.22
CA PRO A 214 -6.40 -20.25 -1.06
C PRO A 214 -5.74 -19.11 -1.83
N GLU A 215 -5.16 -18.13 -1.13
CA GLU A 215 -4.39 -17.03 -1.72
C GLU A 215 -3.15 -17.51 -2.47
N GLU A 216 -2.53 -18.60 -2.02
CA GLU A 216 -1.25 -19.09 -2.58
C GLU A 216 -1.46 -19.97 -3.83
N THR A 217 -2.67 -20.51 -4.00
CA THR A 217 -3.05 -21.37 -5.14
C THR A 217 -3.90 -20.64 -6.19
N CYS A 218 -4.34 -19.41 -5.91
CA CYS A 218 -5.16 -18.65 -6.84
C CYS A 218 -4.37 -18.18 -8.07
N SER A 219 -5.09 -17.85 -9.15
CA SER A 219 -4.49 -17.38 -10.39
C SER A 219 -3.95 -15.95 -10.28
N TRP A 220 -3.15 -15.49 -11.24
CA TRP A 220 -2.69 -14.09 -11.25
C TRP A 220 -3.84 -13.09 -11.43
N ALA A 221 -4.82 -13.39 -12.28
CA ALA A 221 -6.03 -12.57 -12.41
C ALA A 221 -6.79 -12.49 -11.08
N ASN A 222 -6.95 -13.63 -10.40
CA ASN A 222 -7.69 -13.66 -9.14
C ASN A 222 -6.94 -12.89 -8.04
N TYR A 223 -5.63 -13.10 -7.93
CA TYR A 223 -4.79 -12.39 -6.96
C TYR A 223 -4.74 -10.87 -7.20
N TYR A 224 -4.58 -10.44 -8.46
CA TYR A 224 -4.36 -9.02 -8.78
C TYR A 224 -5.59 -8.22 -9.17
N MET A 225 -6.67 -8.84 -9.66
CA MET A 225 -7.82 -8.12 -10.21
C MET A 225 -9.11 -8.35 -9.44
N THR A 226 -9.48 -9.61 -9.18
CA THR A 226 -10.86 -9.92 -8.75
C THR A 226 -11.02 -10.33 -7.29
N PHE A 227 -9.98 -10.86 -6.64
CA PHE A 227 -10.04 -11.39 -5.26
C PHE A 227 -11.15 -12.45 -5.04
N GLU A 228 -11.55 -13.14 -6.10
CA GLU A 228 -12.54 -14.21 -6.12
C GLU A 228 -12.20 -15.39 -5.19
N TRP A 229 -10.94 -15.57 -4.80
CA TRP A 229 -10.57 -16.60 -3.81
C TRP A 229 -11.25 -16.39 -2.44
N LEU A 230 -11.73 -15.18 -2.13
CA LEU A 230 -12.58 -14.89 -0.97
C LEU A 230 -14.08 -15.10 -1.21
N ALA A 231 -14.51 -15.23 -2.48
CA ALA A 231 -15.93 -15.35 -2.82
C ALA A 231 -16.64 -16.52 -2.12
N PRO A 232 -16.03 -17.73 -1.97
CA PRO A 232 -16.66 -18.82 -1.24
C PRO A 232 -16.98 -18.46 0.22
N LEU A 233 -16.09 -17.72 0.89
CA LEU A 233 -16.29 -17.25 2.26
C LEU A 233 -17.41 -16.21 2.33
N VAL A 234 -17.44 -15.26 1.38
CA VAL A 234 -18.49 -14.24 1.30
C VAL A 234 -19.86 -14.88 1.07
N TRP A 235 -19.94 -15.84 0.15
CA TRP A 235 -21.18 -16.57 -0.13
C TRP A 235 -21.62 -17.45 1.04
N LYS A 236 -20.67 -18.04 1.78
CA LYS A 236 -20.96 -18.77 3.02
C LYS A 236 -21.52 -17.82 4.08
N GLY A 237 -20.89 -16.66 4.30
CA GLY A 237 -21.36 -15.63 5.23
C GLY A 237 -22.72 -15.04 4.89
N ALA A 238 -23.09 -15.03 3.60
CA ALA A 238 -24.42 -14.63 3.17
C ALA A 238 -25.52 -15.65 3.54
N ARG A 239 -25.15 -16.90 3.84
CA ARG A 239 -26.09 -18.01 4.13
C ARG A 239 -26.06 -18.46 5.59
N THR A 240 -24.89 -18.43 6.22
CA THR A 240 -24.63 -18.96 7.56
C THR A 240 -23.69 -18.03 8.31
N GLU A 241 -23.80 -17.99 9.64
CA GLU A 241 -22.83 -17.28 10.49
C GLU A 241 -21.43 -17.90 10.32
N ILE A 242 -20.41 -17.05 10.15
CA ILE A 242 -19.02 -17.47 9.94
C ILE A 242 -18.36 -17.72 11.28
N THR A 243 -17.81 -18.92 11.47
CA THR A 243 -16.98 -19.26 12.63
C THR A 243 -15.49 -19.10 12.31
N VAL A 244 -14.63 -19.11 13.34
CA VAL A 244 -13.16 -18.97 13.15
C VAL A 244 -12.60 -20.11 12.29
N ASP A 245 -13.18 -21.30 12.38
CA ASP A 245 -12.77 -22.49 11.61
C ASP A 245 -13.08 -22.36 10.11
N ASP A 246 -14.00 -21.45 9.74
CA ASP A 246 -14.37 -21.20 8.35
C ASP A 246 -13.41 -20.23 7.64
N LEU A 247 -12.55 -19.53 8.40
CA LEU A 247 -11.61 -18.57 7.85
C LEU A 247 -10.49 -19.29 7.10
N PRO A 248 -10.03 -18.74 5.97
CA PRO A 248 -8.88 -19.30 5.26
C PRO A 248 -7.65 -19.25 6.16
N ARG A 249 -6.84 -20.31 6.09
CA ARG A 249 -5.57 -20.39 6.81
C ARG A 249 -4.62 -19.27 6.39
N LEU A 250 -3.75 -18.90 7.31
CA LEU A 250 -2.74 -17.87 7.06
C LEU A 250 -1.69 -18.41 6.07
N PRO A 251 -1.32 -17.65 5.04
CA PRO A 251 -0.20 -17.99 4.17
C PRO A 251 1.14 -18.10 4.92
N TRP A 252 2.07 -18.90 4.41
CA TRP A 252 3.33 -19.21 5.12
C TRP A 252 4.22 -17.98 5.38
N TYR A 253 4.17 -16.99 4.49
CA TYR A 253 5.02 -15.80 4.58
C TYR A 253 4.55 -14.79 5.64
N ASP A 254 3.33 -14.97 6.17
CA ASP A 254 2.68 -14.11 7.16
C ASP A 254 2.70 -14.73 8.56
N GLU A 255 3.30 -15.92 8.68
CA GLU A 255 3.46 -16.65 9.93
C GLU A 255 4.13 -15.77 11.01
N PRO A 256 3.51 -15.61 12.20
CA PRO A 256 4.00 -14.67 13.20
C PRO A 256 5.45 -14.94 13.62
N LEU A 257 5.86 -16.20 13.83
CA LEU A 257 7.23 -16.50 14.27
C LEU A 257 8.29 -16.14 13.21
N LEU A 258 7.94 -16.25 11.92
CA LEU A 258 8.78 -15.77 10.81
C LEU A 258 8.90 -14.23 10.81
N LEU A 259 7.81 -13.53 11.12
CA LEU A 259 7.81 -12.06 11.23
C LEU A 259 8.67 -11.59 12.42
N LEU A 260 8.65 -12.30 13.53
CA LEU A 260 9.50 -12.03 14.70
C LEU A 260 11.00 -12.15 14.36
N ASP A 261 11.41 -13.17 13.63
CA ASP A 261 12.83 -13.29 13.21
C ASP A 261 13.22 -12.16 12.25
N LYS A 262 12.35 -11.83 11.28
CA LYS A 262 12.59 -10.74 10.32
C LYS A 262 12.75 -9.39 11.02
N ILE A 263 11.89 -9.06 12.00
CA ILE A 263 11.98 -7.78 12.70
C ILE A 263 13.20 -7.71 13.62
N LYS A 264 13.59 -8.80 14.30
CA LYS A 264 14.84 -8.87 15.07
C LYS A 264 16.07 -8.61 14.19
N LYS A 265 16.15 -9.23 13.01
CA LYS A 265 17.23 -8.97 12.03
C LYS A 265 17.22 -7.54 11.51
N ALA A 266 16.03 -6.97 11.29
CA ALA A 266 15.91 -5.58 10.89
C ALA A 266 16.37 -4.62 12.01
N ARG A 267 16.06 -4.93 13.27
CA ARG A 267 16.47 -4.15 14.46
C ARG A 267 17.98 -4.12 14.65
N LEU A 268 18.67 -5.23 14.38
CA LEU A 268 20.14 -5.26 14.40
C LEU A 268 20.77 -4.31 13.36
N ARG A 269 20.06 -4.02 12.27
CA ARG A 269 20.51 -3.06 11.23
C ARG A 269 20.03 -1.64 11.49
N GLY A 270 18.82 -1.47 12.01
CA GLY A 270 18.18 -0.18 12.26
C GLY A 270 18.27 0.24 13.73
N LYS A 271 19.00 1.32 14.03
CA LYS A 271 19.11 1.85 15.39
C LYS A 271 17.78 2.39 15.95
N THR A 272 16.92 2.94 15.09
CA THR A 272 15.59 3.42 15.48
C THR A 272 14.49 2.50 14.93
N THR A 273 13.31 2.57 15.53
CA THR A 273 12.12 1.84 15.09
C THR A 273 11.76 2.27 13.68
N ALA A 274 11.82 3.55 13.33
CA ALA A 274 11.58 4.00 11.96
C ALA A 274 12.49 3.30 10.92
N TRP A 275 13.81 3.23 11.19
CA TRP A 275 14.76 2.54 10.30
C TRP A 275 14.56 1.03 10.29
N THR A 276 14.24 0.44 11.43
CA THR A 276 13.89 -0.97 11.55
C THR A 276 12.70 -1.31 10.66
N LEU A 277 11.64 -0.50 10.71
CA LEU A 277 10.45 -0.66 9.89
C LEU A 277 10.77 -0.47 8.39
N PHE A 278 11.60 0.51 8.06
CA PHE A 278 12.03 0.71 6.67
C PHE A 278 12.76 -0.52 6.12
N PHE A 279 13.74 -1.09 6.85
CA PHE A 279 14.45 -2.28 6.40
C PHE A 279 13.59 -3.53 6.34
N LEU A 280 12.63 -3.67 7.25
CA LEU A 280 11.66 -4.75 7.26
C LEU A 280 10.73 -4.68 6.04
N LEU A 281 10.30 -3.47 5.66
CA LEU A 281 9.20 -3.24 4.72
C LEU A 281 9.64 -2.72 3.34
N LYS A 282 10.94 -2.54 3.09
CA LYS A 282 11.46 -1.87 1.87
C LYS A 282 10.86 -2.36 0.54
N ALA A 283 10.65 -3.66 0.40
CA ALA A 283 10.08 -4.24 -0.83
C ALA A 283 8.60 -3.90 -0.97
N GLU A 284 7.83 -4.01 0.12
CA GLU A 284 6.40 -3.68 0.14
C GLU A 284 6.18 -2.18 -0.09
N VAL A 285 6.98 -1.33 0.57
CA VAL A 285 6.91 0.13 0.41
C VAL A 285 7.22 0.53 -1.04
N ALA A 286 8.21 -0.11 -1.68
CA ALA A 286 8.53 0.14 -3.08
C ALA A 286 7.36 -0.29 -4.01
N LEU A 287 6.78 -1.48 -3.78
CA LEU A 287 5.62 -1.95 -4.54
C LEU A 287 4.40 -1.04 -4.37
N MET A 288 4.08 -0.65 -3.13
CA MET A 288 3.00 0.28 -2.82
C MET A 288 3.20 1.63 -3.50
N SER A 289 4.43 2.15 -3.49
CA SER A 289 4.78 3.40 -4.16
C SER A 289 4.57 3.28 -5.68
N GLY A 290 5.01 2.18 -6.27
CA GLY A 290 4.77 1.87 -7.68
C GLY A 290 3.29 1.83 -8.04
N TYR A 291 2.47 1.07 -7.30
CA TYR A 291 1.03 0.95 -7.55
C TYR A 291 0.31 2.29 -7.40
N ILE A 292 0.61 3.07 -6.36
CA ILE A 292 -0.13 4.31 -6.12
C ILE A 292 0.27 5.41 -7.09
N SER A 293 1.56 5.55 -7.42
CA SER A 293 2.01 6.54 -8.41
C SER A 293 1.44 6.24 -9.79
N THR A 294 1.45 4.97 -10.20
CA THR A 294 0.86 4.55 -11.48
C THR A 294 -0.66 4.70 -11.49
N ALA A 295 -1.36 4.43 -10.39
CA ALA A 295 -2.81 4.62 -10.29
C ALA A 295 -3.24 6.10 -10.44
N TYR A 296 -2.46 7.02 -9.85
CA TYR A 296 -2.71 8.45 -9.97
C TYR A 296 -2.34 8.99 -11.37
N ALA A 297 -1.32 8.43 -12.01
CA ALA A 297 -1.02 8.74 -13.41
C ALA A 297 -2.12 8.22 -14.35
N ALA A 298 -2.57 6.97 -14.16
CA ALA A 298 -3.61 6.33 -14.96
C ALA A 298 -4.97 7.06 -14.87
N GLU A 299 -5.25 7.72 -13.74
CA GLU A 299 -6.44 8.56 -13.58
C GLU A 299 -6.53 9.68 -14.61
N LEU A 300 -5.38 10.23 -15.02
CA LEU A 300 -5.30 11.37 -15.92
C LEU A 300 -5.43 10.96 -17.39
N ILE A 301 -5.31 9.67 -17.71
CA ILE A 301 -5.47 9.15 -19.08
C ILE A 301 -6.86 9.48 -19.64
N ALA A 302 -7.92 9.24 -18.87
CA ALA A 302 -9.29 9.49 -19.33
C ALA A 302 -9.59 10.96 -19.66
N PRO A 303 -9.21 11.94 -18.81
CA PRO A 303 -9.32 13.37 -19.13
C PRO A 303 -8.58 13.79 -20.40
N TYR A 304 -7.34 13.34 -20.59
CA TYR A 304 -6.59 13.66 -21.81
C TYR A 304 -7.19 12.98 -23.05
N ALA A 305 -7.65 11.73 -22.91
CA ALA A 305 -8.36 11.06 -23.98
C ALA A 305 -9.67 11.78 -24.34
N LEU A 306 -10.39 12.31 -23.34
CA LEU A 306 -11.58 13.13 -23.56
C LEU A 306 -11.23 14.46 -24.26
N TYR A 307 -10.13 15.10 -23.90
CA TYR A 307 -9.63 16.31 -24.58
C TYR A 307 -9.41 16.04 -26.07
N GLN A 308 -8.71 14.95 -26.40
CA GLN A 308 -8.40 14.58 -27.78
C GLN A 308 -9.63 14.07 -28.56
N LEU A 309 -10.58 13.45 -27.88
CA LEU A 309 -11.84 13.05 -28.50
C LEU A 309 -12.71 14.27 -28.83
N LEU A 310 -12.78 15.26 -27.94
CA LEU A 310 -13.53 16.49 -28.16
C LEU A 310 -12.87 17.38 -29.22
N SER A 311 -11.54 17.40 -29.33
CA SER A 311 -10.84 18.09 -30.42
C SER A 311 -11.12 17.40 -31.77
N TYR A 312 -11.11 16.07 -31.82
CA TYR A 312 -11.51 15.29 -33.00
C TYR A 312 -12.94 15.60 -33.46
N LEU A 313 -13.89 15.71 -32.51
CA LEU A 313 -15.29 16.04 -32.84
C LEU A 313 -15.45 17.47 -33.35
N ALA A 314 -14.59 18.40 -32.93
CA ALA A 314 -14.62 19.79 -33.38
C ALA A 314 -14.00 19.97 -34.77
N ASP A 315 -12.92 19.24 -35.08
CA ASP A 315 -12.29 19.24 -36.42
C ASP A 315 -11.83 17.82 -36.82
N PRO A 316 -12.70 17.05 -37.51
CA PRO A 316 -12.37 15.69 -37.94
C PRO A 316 -11.24 15.61 -38.98
N GLN A 317 -11.00 16.69 -39.75
CA GLN A 317 -10.00 16.68 -40.83
C GLN A 317 -8.57 16.99 -40.32
N GLY A 318 -8.46 17.59 -39.13
CA GLY A 318 -7.19 17.91 -38.49
C GLY A 318 -6.58 16.79 -37.64
N SER A 319 -7.33 15.73 -37.32
CA SER A 319 -6.86 14.70 -36.38
C SER A 319 -5.95 13.65 -37.01
N ILE A 320 -4.82 13.41 -36.34
CA ILE A 320 -3.80 12.44 -36.74
C ILE A 320 -4.13 11.03 -36.23
N ILE A 321 -4.85 10.92 -35.11
CA ILE A 321 -5.19 9.65 -34.43
C ILE A 321 -6.67 9.32 -34.59
N ARG A 322 -7.00 8.04 -34.82
CA ARG A 322 -8.38 7.56 -34.93
C ARG A 322 -9.14 7.60 -33.59
N PRO A 323 -10.44 7.92 -33.56
CA PRO A 323 -11.21 8.15 -32.34
C PRO A 323 -11.40 6.91 -31.44
N TRP A 324 -11.36 5.70 -32.01
CA TRP A 324 -11.53 4.45 -31.23
C TRP A 324 -10.42 4.27 -30.18
N VAL A 325 -9.22 4.82 -30.43
CA VAL A 325 -8.09 4.78 -29.50
C VAL A 325 -8.39 5.60 -28.25
N TRP A 326 -8.92 6.82 -28.44
CA TRP A 326 -9.32 7.68 -27.33
C TRP A 326 -10.47 7.07 -26.52
N LEU A 327 -11.45 6.44 -27.19
CA LEU A 327 -12.53 5.71 -26.51
C LEU A 327 -11.98 4.53 -25.68
N PHE A 328 -11.04 3.76 -26.23
CA PHE A 328 -10.37 2.68 -25.49
C PHE A 328 -9.57 3.21 -24.30
N LEU A 329 -8.87 4.33 -24.44
CA LEU A 329 -8.12 4.98 -23.35
C LEU A 329 -9.05 5.54 -22.26
N MET A 330 -10.21 6.08 -22.63
CA MET A 330 -11.23 6.52 -21.68
C MET A 330 -11.80 5.37 -20.84
N PHE A 331 -11.88 4.15 -21.38
CA PHE A 331 -12.29 2.96 -20.63
C PHE A 331 -11.14 2.34 -19.83
N SER A 332 -9.96 2.19 -20.44
CA SER A 332 -8.81 1.52 -19.83
C SER A 332 -8.13 2.35 -18.73
N GLY A 333 -8.17 3.69 -18.80
CA GLY A 333 -7.62 4.58 -17.77
C GLY A 333 -8.28 4.37 -16.39
N PRO A 334 -9.60 4.51 -16.24
CA PRO A 334 -10.29 4.27 -14.99
C PRO A 334 -10.21 2.81 -14.52
N LEU A 335 -10.23 1.84 -15.45
CA LEU A 335 -10.09 0.42 -15.12
C LEU A 335 -8.70 0.11 -14.54
N SER A 336 -7.63 0.55 -15.21
CA SER A 336 -6.25 0.36 -14.72
C SER A 336 -6.03 1.08 -13.39
N ARG A 337 -6.52 2.31 -13.24
CA ARG A 337 -6.56 3.00 -11.95
C ARG A 337 -7.22 2.15 -10.87
N SER A 338 -8.40 1.59 -11.13
CA SER A 338 -9.16 0.82 -10.14
C SER A 338 -8.38 -0.41 -9.68
N VAL A 339 -7.79 -1.16 -10.61
CA VAL A 339 -6.96 -2.33 -10.31
C VAL A 339 -5.74 -1.93 -9.47
N LEU A 340 -4.98 -0.92 -9.92
CA LEU A 340 -3.76 -0.47 -9.24
C LEU A 340 -4.06 0.09 -7.84
N PHE A 341 -5.14 0.86 -7.69
CA PHE A 341 -5.56 1.41 -6.41
C PHE A 341 -5.99 0.29 -5.45
N GLN A 342 -6.75 -0.70 -5.93
CA GLN A 342 -7.13 -1.84 -5.10
C GLN A 342 -5.92 -2.69 -4.68
N GLN A 343 -4.92 -2.83 -5.56
CA GLN A 343 -3.65 -3.47 -5.20
C GLN A 343 -2.86 -2.72 -4.13
N TYR A 344 -2.86 -1.39 -4.22
CA TYR A 344 -2.33 -0.55 -3.14
C TYR A 344 -3.10 -0.78 -1.83
N VAL A 345 -4.43 -0.81 -1.85
CA VAL A 345 -5.25 -1.03 -0.65
C VAL A 345 -5.01 -2.43 -0.05
N PHE A 346 -4.93 -3.47 -0.87
CA PHE A 346 -4.65 -4.83 -0.42
C PHE A 346 -3.26 -4.93 0.21
N THR A 347 -2.21 -4.49 -0.51
CA THR A 347 -0.82 -4.54 -0.04
C THR A 347 -0.64 -3.69 1.22
N SER A 348 -1.20 -2.48 1.26
CA SER A 348 -1.11 -1.59 2.43
C SER A 348 -1.83 -2.15 3.67
N THR A 349 -2.96 -2.83 3.50
CA THR A 349 -3.69 -3.44 4.62
C THR A 349 -2.95 -4.66 5.14
N ARG A 350 -2.38 -5.47 4.25
CA ARG A 350 -1.53 -6.60 4.63
C ARG A 350 -0.26 -6.15 5.36
N LEU A 351 0.37 -5.07 4.90
CA LEU A 351 1.49 -4.42 5.58
C LEU A 351 1.13 -4.05 7.02
N VAL A 352 -0.04 -3.46 7.24
CA VAL A 352 -0.53 -3.09 8.58
C VAL A 352 -0.64 -4.31 9.49
N VAL A 353 -1.24 -5.40 9.01
CA VAL A 353 -1.39 -6.62 9.83
C VAL A 353 -0.03 -7.23 10.17
N ARG A 354 0.89 -7.30 9.19
CA ARG A 354 2.25 -7.80 9.40
C ARG A 354 3.02 -6.96 10.40
N LEU A 355 2.94 -5.63 10.26
CA LEU A 355 3.59 -4.69 11.16
C LEU A 355 3.01 -4.81 12.57
N ARG A 356 1.71 -5.01 12.70
CA ARG A 356 1.04 -5.27 13.98
C ARG A 356 1.53 -6.53 14.63
N SER A 357 1.53 -7.63 13.90
CA SER A 357 2.01 -8.92 14.41
C SER A 357 3.47 -8.80 14.85
N ALA A 358 4.34 -8.30 13.96
CA ALA A 358 5.77 -8.18 14.21
C ALA A 358 6.11 -7.29 15.41
N LEU A 359 5.55 -6.07 15.50
CA LEU A 359 5.82 -5.15 16.61
C LEU A 359 5.24 -5.68 17.93
N THR A 360 4.05 -6.27 17.91
CA THR A 360 3.40 -6.87 19.09
C THR A 360 4.27 -8.00 19.64
N GLN A 361 4.75 -8.89 18.77
CA GLN A 361 5.62 -9.99 19.16
C GLN A 361 6.99 -9.52 19.62
N GLU A 362 7.57 -8.51 18.97
CA GLU A 362 8.84 -7.92 19.39
C GLU A 362 8.72 -7.28 20.78
N LEU A 363 7.64 -6.53 21.02
CA LEU A 363 7.34 -5.95 22.33
C LEU A 363 7.14 -7.04 23.39
N TYR A 364 6.38 -8.09 23.09
CA TYR A 364 6.13 -9.19 24.02
C TYR A 364 7.41 -9.98 24.33
N HIS A 365 8.18 -10.32 23.29
CA HIS A 365 9.48 -10.98 23.44
C HIS A 365 10.46 -10.11 24.22
N ARG A 366 10.49 -8.80 23.96
CA ARG A 366 11.34 -7.87 24.71
C ARG A 366 10.91 -7.81 26.17
N ALA A 367 9.61 -7.71 26.45
CA ALA A 367 9.07 -7.66 27.80
C ALA A 367 9.42 -8.90 28.62
N ILE A 368 9.31 -10.11 28.05
CA ILE A 368 9.67 -11.37 28.75
C ILE A 368 11.18 -11.49 28.98
N THR A 369 12.01 -10.90 28.11
CA THR A 369 13.48 -11.02 28.18
C THR A 369 14.15 -9.85 28.89
N SER A 370 13.38 -8.87 29.37
CA SER A 370 13.87 -7.66 30.04
C SER A 370 13.35 -7.57 31.47
N MET A 371 14.12 -6.90 32.34
CA MET A 371 13.67 -6.54 33.69
C MET A 371 12.42 -5.65 33.63
N GLU A 372 11.53 -5.76 34.61
CA GLU A 372 10.35 -4.89 34.68
C GLU A 372 10.74 -3.41 34.82
N LEU A 373 10.26 -2.59 33.88
CA LEU A 373 10.44 -1.14 33.90
C LEU A 373 9.44 -0.51 34.88
N GLU A 374 9.79 -0.40 36.17
CA GLU A 374 8.94 0.26 37.17
C GLU A 374 8.88 1.79 36.96
N ASP A 375 10.00 2.42 36.60
CA ASP A 375 10.09 3.86 36.37
C ASP A 375 9.27 4.30 35.15
N ASP A 376 8.48 5.38 35.30
CA ASP A 376 7.73 5.98 34.20
C ASP A 376 8.66 6.70 33.22
N ILE A 377 9.24 5.93 32.29
CA ILE A 377 10.08 6.44 31.22
C ILE A 377 9.35 7.45 30.34
N PHE A 378 8.02 7.51 30.31
CA PHE A 378 7.28 8.43 29.44
C PHE A 378 6.92 9.76 30.13
N ALA A 379 7.16 9.90 31.43
CA ALA A 379 6.94 11.14 32.15
C ALA A 379 7.82 12.27 31.61
N ALA A 380 7.25 13.48 31.46
CA ALA A 380 8.04 14.67 31.19
C ALA A 380 9.00 14.95 32.36
N LYS A 381 10.24 15.38 32.06
CA LYS A 381 11.29 15.62 33.08
C LYS A 381 10.82 16.49 34.27
N GLY A 382 9.91 17.45 34.05
CA GLY A 382 9.33 18.30 35.11
C GLY A 382 8.15 17.68 35.89
N GLU A 383 7.45 16.69 35.33
CA GLU A 383 6.44 15.93 36.09
C GLU A 383 7.11 14.89 36.99
N ALA A 384 8.26 14.34 36.60
CA ALA A 384 9.03 13.42 37.45
C ALA A 384 9.48 14.07 38.77
N GLU A 385 9.78 15.36 38.76
CA GLU A 385 10.13 16.13 39.97
C GLU A 385 8.91 16.44 40.85
N LYS A 386 7.77 16.84 40.26
CA LYS A 386 6.51 16.99 41.02
C LYS A 386 5.97 15.65 41.55
N LYS A 387 6.21 14.54 40.83
CA LYS A 387 5.87 13.16 41.25
C LYS A 387 6.65 12.70 42.48
N LYS A 388 7.82 13.28 42.79
CA LYS A 388 8.56 13.01 44.04
C LYS A 388 7.96 13.70 45.27
N ALA A 389 7.10 14.70 45.09
CA ALA A 389 6.52 15.54 46.16
C ALA A 389 5.12 15.08 46.64
N GLY A 390 4.82 13.77 46.60
CA GLY A 390 3.68 13.20 47.33
C GLY A 390 2.28 13.33 46.69
N GLY A 391 2.16 13.76 45.43
CA GLY A 391 0.87 13.79 44.74
C GLY A 391 0.42 12.38 44.30
N GLU A 392 -0.70 11.89 44.86
CA GLU A 392 -1.41 10.67 44.42
C GLU A 392 -1.90 10.83 42.97
N THR A 393 -1.02 10.56 42.02
CA THR A 393 -1.40 10.38 40.61
C THR A 393 -1.37 8.89 40.32
N ARG A 394 -2.49 8.33 39.84
CA ARG A 394 -2.66 6.92 39.45
C ARG A 394 -1.40 6.40 38.75
N ARG A 395 -0.60 5.56 39.43
CA ARG A 395 0.59 4.93 38.83
C ARG A 395 0.12 4.04 37.69
N SER A 396 0.56 4.32 36.46
CA SER A 396 0.34 3.38 35.35
C SER A 396 1.25 2.17 35.56
N THR A 397 0.67 0.99 35.69
CA THR A 397 1.44 -0.24 35.89
C THR A 397 2.34 -0.50 34.67
N PRO A 398 3.50 -1.17 34.82
CA PRO A 398 4.36 -1.55 33.70
C PRO A 398 3.57 -2.33 32.62
N ALA A 399 2.72 -3.27 33.05
CA ALA A 399 1.80 -4.00 32.19
C ALA A 399 0.81 -3.07 31.46
N GLY A 400 0.23 -2.08 32.15
CA GLY A 400 -0.68 -1.10 31.54
C GLY A 400 0.03 -0.20 30.51
N ARG A 401 1.30 0.15 30.75
CA ARG A 401 2.12 0.91 29.81
C ARG A 401 2.46 0.07 28.56
N LEU A 402 2.83 -1.20 28.74
CA LEU A 402 3.06 -2.13 27.64
C LEU A 402 1.78 -2.34 26.81
N ALA A 403 0.65 -2.57 27.47
CA ALA A 403 -0.64 -2.68 26.81
C ALA A 403 -0.98 -1.42 26.01
N ASN A 404 -0.68 -0.22 26.54
CA ASN A 404 -0.85 1.02 25.79
C ASN A 404 0.07 1.13 24.58
N LEU A 405 1.34 0.71 24.70
CA LEU A 405 2.27 0.66 23.57
C LEU A 405 1.72 -0.25 22.46
N MET A 406 1.24 -1.44 22.83
CA MET A 406 0.71 -2.43 21.90
C MET A 406 -0.65 -2.04 21.28
N ALA A 407 -1.53 -1.39 22.05
CA ALA A 407 -2.89 -1.08 21.60
C ALA A 407 -3.00 0.29 20.94
N ALA A 408 -2.33 1.33 21.47
CA ALA A 408 -2.49 2.71 21.01
C ALA A 408 -1.32 3.17 20.13
N ASP A 409 -0.07 2.99 20.58
CA ASP A 409 1.10 3.49 19.86
C ASP A 409 1.35 2.69 18.58
N VAL A 410 1.30 1.36 18.65
CA VAL A 410 1.36 0.48 17.49
C VAL A 410 0.21 0.77 16.49
N GLN A 411 -1.01 1.03 16.99
CA GLN A 411 -2.14 1.44 16.14
C GLN A 411 -1.93 2.80 15.47
N ALA A 412 -1.29 3.76 16.15
CA ALA A 412 -0.98 5.07 15.59
C ALA A 412 0.00 4.97 14.40
N ILE A 413 0.96 4.05 14.46
CA ILE A 413 1.89 3.78 13.35
C ILE A 413 1.14 3.28 12.11
N PHE A 414 0.11 2.44 12.27
CA PHE A 414 -0.72 1.99 11.14
C PHE A 414 -1.54 3.13 10.54
N GLY A 415 -2.02 4.05 11.38
CA GLY A 415 -2.74 5.23 10.92
C GLY A 415 -1.92 6.08 9.93
N ALA A 416 -0.59 5.98 9.98
CA ALA A 416 0.32 6.67 9.07
C ALA A 416 0.63 5.89 7.78
N ARG A 417 0.03 4.72 7.51
CA ARG A 417 0.26 3.94 6.28
C ARG A 417 0.06 4.75 5.00
N ASP A 418 -0.91 5.67 5.02
CA ASP A 418 -1.32 6.48 3.88
C ASP A 418 -0.31 7.61 3.57
N ILE A 419 0.78 7.71 4.33
CA ILE A 419 1.92 8.58 4.00
C ILE A 419 2.50 8.24 2.61
N ILE A 420 2.48 6.98 2.20
CA ILE A 420 2.99 6.53 0.89
C ILE A 420 2.10 7.08 -0.24
N MET A 421 0.78 7.03 -0.05
CA MET A 421 -0.17 7.63 -1.00
C MET A 421 0.03 9.13 -1.15
N VAL A 422 0.25 9.86 -0.05
CA VAL A 422 0.45 11.32 -0.09
C VAL A 422 1.81 11.68 -0.70
N SER A 423 2.87 10.99 -0.30
CA SER A 423 4.24 11.30 -0.75
C SER A 423 4.51 10.93 -2.20
N MET A 424 3.92 9.83 -2.70
CA MET A 424 4.21 9.29 -4.04
C MET A 424 3.02 9.34 -5.00
N GLY A 425 1.79 9.12 -4.54
CA GLY A 425 0.61 9.10 -5.39
C GLY A 425 0.10 10.51 -5.70
N VAL A 426 -0.29 11.22 -4.64
CA VAL A 426 -0.82 12.60 -4.69
C VAL A 426 0.18 13.55 -5.36
N SER A 427 1.47 13.42 -5.05
CA SER A 427 2.53 14.22 -5.68
C SER A 427 2.59 13.98 -7.19
N THR A 428 2.71 12.73 -7.64
CA THR A 428 2.74 12.37 -9.06
C THR A 428 1.49 12.83 -9.80
N GLY A 429 0.29 12.57 -9.25
CA GLY A 429 -0.96 13.02 -9.88
C GLY A 429 -1.09 14.54 -9.95
N THR A 430 -0.58 15.26 -8.95
CA THR A 430 -0.59 16.74 -8.95
C THR A 430 0.41 17.31 -9.95
N VAL A 431 1.62 16.74 -10.04
CA VAL A 431 2.65 17.16 -11.00
C VAL A 431 2.15 16.93 -12.43
N ILE A 432 1.69 15.72 -12.77
CA ILE A 432 1.20 15.42 -14.13
C ILE A 432 -0.04 16.24 -14.45
N GLY A 433 -0.97 16.40 -13.50
CA GLY A 433 -2.17 17.21 -13.69
C GLY A 433 -1.85 18.69 -13.90
N PHE A 434 -0.88 19.23 -13.18
CA PHE A 434 -0.41 20.61 -13.36
C PHE A 434 0.31 20.81 -14.70
N VAL A 435 1.18 19.88 -15.10
CA VAL A 435 1.88 19.93 -16.38
C VAL A 435 0.89 20.00 -17.53
N GLY A 436 -0.14 19.15 -17.56
CA GLY A 436 -1.14 19.24 -18.63
C GLY A 436 -2.06 20.45 -18.52
N LEU A 437 -2.40 20.91 -17.31
CA LEU A 437 -3.13 22.17 -17.15
C LEU A 437 -2.34 23.35 -17.74
N TYR A 438 -1.03 23.38 -17.52
CA TYR A 438 -0.13 24.38 -18.09
C TYR A 438 0.00 24.25 -19.61
N GLN A 439 0.08 23.02 -20.15
CA GLN A 439 0.08 22.81 -21.60
C GLN A 439 -1.22 23.28 -22.27
N MET A 440 -2.36 23.16 -21.60
CA MET A 440 -3.66 23.53 -22.16
C MET A 440 -3.99 25.02 -22.08
N LEU A 441 -3.63 25.70 -20.97
CA LEU A 441 -3.99 27.10 -20.73
C LEU A 441 -2.79 28.06 -20.83
N GLY A 442 -1.56 27.56 -20.69
CA GLY A 442 -0.35 28.36 -20.53
C GLY A 442 -0.22 28.95 -19.12
N TRP A 443 0.26 30.20 -19.05
CA TRP A 443 0.51 30.89 -17.78
C TRP A 443 -0.71 31.11 -16.85
N PRO A 444 -1.98 31.24 -17.31
CA PRO A 444 -3.14 31.33 -16.42
C PRO A 444 -3.27 30.13 -15.47
N ALA A 445 -2.80 28.95 -15.88
CA ALA A 445 -2.77 27.77 -15.02
C ALA A 445 -1.99 28.01 -13.71
N LEU A 446 -0.95 28.86 -13.74
CA LEU A 446 -0.18 29.23 -12.55
C LEU A 446 -1.02 30.02 -11.55
N VAL A 447 -1.89 30.91 -12.04
CA VAL A 447 -2.80 31.71 -11.19
C VAL A 447 -3.81 30.80 -10.51
N GLY A 448 -4.44 29.89 -11.27
CA GLY A 448 -5.36 28.91 -10.71
C GLY A 448 -4.69 28.00 -9.67
N MET A 449 -3.46 27.54 -9.95
CA MET A 449 -2.68 26.74 -9.01
C MET A 449 -2.33 27.52 -7.74
N ALA A 450 -1.95 28.79 -7.86
CA ALA A 450 -1.68 29.64 -6.71
C ALA A 450 -2.92 29.77 -5.82
N ILE A 451 -4.11 30.01 -6.40
CA ILE A 451 -5.37 30.09 -5.64
C ILE A 451 -5.65 28.77 -4.91
N LEU A 452 -5.47 27.62 -5.56
CA LEU A 452 -5.65 26.31 -4.93
C LEU A 452 -4.63 26.04 -3.81
N LEU A 453 -3.39 26.50 -3.97
CA LEU A 453 -2.37 26.39 -2.92
C LEU A 453 -2.67 27.29 -1.73
N PHE A 454 -3.16 28.52 -1.96
CA PHE A 454 -3.61 29.43 -0.90
C PHE A 454 -4.88 28.95 -0.19
N ALA A 455 -5.71 28.15 -0.85
CA ALA A 455 -6.86 27.51 -0.21
C ALA A 455 -6.43 26.52 0.89
N ALA A 456 -5.30 25.82 0.72
CA ALA A 456 -4.83 24.82 1.69
C ALA A 456 -4.60 25.39 3.10
N PRO A 457 -3.79 26.45 3.33
CA PRO A 457 -3.60 27.02 4.66
C PRO A 457 -4.91 27.60 5.24
N MET A 458 -5.80 28.13 4.40
CA MET A 458 -7.11 28.61 4.83
C MET A 458 -7.95 27.47 5.43
N THR A 459 -8.00 26.30 4.77
CA THR A 459 -8.71 25.13 5.32
C THR A 459 -8.10 24.66 6.64
N VAL A 460 -6.77 24.70 6.79
CA VAL A 460 -6.09 24.35 8.05
C VAL A 460 -6.45 25.33 9.18
N LEU A 461 -6.50 26.64 8.89
CA LEU A 461 -6.88 27.65 9.88
C LEU A 461 -8.29 27.42 10.41
N VAL A 462 -9.26 27.21 9.51
CA VAL A 462 -10.65 26.93 9.91
C VAL A 462 -10.77 25.57 10.62
N ALA A 463 -10.01 24.55 10.21
CA ALA A 463 -9.95 23.27 10.90
C ALA A 463 -9.41 23.39 12.35
N ARG A 464 -8.46 24.31 12.60
CA ARG A 464 -7.99 24.61 13.96
C ARG A 464 -9.10 25.24 14.81
N LEU A 465 -9.87 26.19 14.25
CA LEU A 465 -11.03 26.77 14.93
C LEU A 465 -12.09 25.71 15.24
N MET A 466 -12.37 24.82 14.29
CA MET A 466 -13.25 23.67 14.48
C MET A 466 -12.75 22.80 15.64
N ALA A 467 -11.46 22.47 15.69
CA ALA A 467 -10.89 21.66 16.77
C ALA A 467 -11.06 22.31 18.15
N LEU A 468 -10.91 23.63 18.27
CA LEU A 468 -11.15 24.36 19.52
C LEU A 468 -12.63 24.34 19.91
N ALA A 469 -13.54 24.57 18.97
CA ALA A 469 -14.99 24.51 19.21
C ALA A 469 -15.44 23.10 19.61
N THR A 470 -14.94 22.05 18.93
CA THR A 470 -15.24 20.65 19.27
C THR A 470 -14.74 20.29 20.66
N ARG A 471 -13.56 20.78 21.08
CA ARG A 471 -13.08 20.57 22.46
C ARG A 471 -14.01 21.19 23.49
N LYS A 472 -14.52 22.39 23.23
CA LYS A 472 -15.48 23.05 24.12
C LYS A 472 -16.79 22.26 24.21
N ALA A 473 -17.35 21.84 23.08
CA ALA A 473 -18.57 21.02 23.04
C ALA A 473 -18.40 19.70 23.80
N ARG A 474 -17.24 19.02 23.65
CA ARG A 474 -16.94 17.79 24.41
C ARG A 474 -16.90 18.01 25.92
N ARG A 475 -16.35 19.12 26.41
CA ARG A 475 -16.37 19.44 27.85
C ARG A 475 -17.79 19.62 28.39
N ALA A 476 -18.68 20.27 27.63
CA ALA A 476 -20.08 20.41 28.00
C ALA A 476 -20.80 19.04 28.02
N GLN A 477 -20.51 18.18 27.04
CA GLN A 477 -21.02 16.81 26.99
C GLN A 477 -20.55 15.98 28.20
N ASP A 478 -19.27 16.05 28.56
CA ASP A 478 -18.71 15.33 29.72
C ASP A 478 -19.40 15.78 31.02
N SER A 479 -19.60 17.09 31.20
CA SER A 479 -20.34 17.63 32.35
C SER A 479 -21.76 17.07 32.43
N ARG A 480 -22.49 17.03 31.30
CA ARG A 480 -23.85 16.44 31.25
C ARG A 480 -23.83 14.96 31.58
N ILE A 481 -22.89 14.19 31.02
CA ILE A 481 -22.79 12.74 31.27
C ILE A 481 -22.48 12.47 32.74
N SER A 482 -21.59 13.25 33.35
CA SER A 482 -21.27 13.16 34.78
C SER A 482 -22.52 13.39 35.64
N LEU A 483 -23.25 14.47 35.37
CA LEU A 483 -24.46 14.84 36.09
C LEU A 483 -25.55 13.75 35.98
N VAL A 484 -25.78 13.24 34.76
CA VAL A 484 -26.72 12.13 34.54
C VAL A 484 -26.30 10.88 35.31
N SER A 485 -24.99 10.57 35.34
CA SER A 485 -24.48 9.41 36.07
C SER A 485 -24.68 9.54 37.58
N GLU A 486 -24.46 10.73 38.14
CA GLU A 486 -24.66 11.02 39.57
C GLU A 486 -26.13 10.89 39.99
N TYR A 487 -27.05 11.43 39.19
CA TYR A 487 -28.49 11.31 39.45
C TYR A 487 -29.02 9.89 39.27
N LEU A 488 -28.53 9.14 38.28
CA LEU A 488 -28.89 7.72 38.10
C LEU A 488 -28.38 6.85 39.24
N ALA A 489 -27.16 7.11 39.75
CA ALA A 489 -26.65 6.44 40.93
C ALA A 489 -27.53 6.69 42.17
N SER A 490 -28.14 7.88 42.24
CA SER A 490 -28.99 8.33 43.36
C SER A 490 -30.50 8.20 43.08
N ILE A 491 -30.92 7.39 42.11
CA ILE A 491 -32.29 7.39 41.57
C ILE A 491 -33.38 7.12 42.62
N ARG A 492 -33.10 6.27 43.63
CA ARG A 492 -34.07 5.97 44.68
C ARG A 492 -34.41 7.20 45.51
N ALA A 493 -33.39 7.97 45.92
CA ALA A 493 -33.61 9.20 46.68
C ALA A 493 -34.38 10.24 45.85
N VAL A 494 -34.03 10.38 44.57
CA VAL A 494 -34.75 11.26 43.63
C VAL A 494 -36.24 10.91 43.56
N LYS A 495 -36.58 9.61 43.48
CA LYS A 495 -37.97 9.12 43.48
C LYS A 495 -38.68 9.31 44.81
N TYR A 496 -38.01 9.08 45.94
CA TYR A 496 -38.61 9.26 47.27
C TYR A 496 -39.03 10.71 47.54
N PHE A 497 -38.25 11.68 47.05
CA PHE A 497 -38.51 13.10 47.25
C PHE A 497 -39.28 13.76 46.10
N ALA A 498 -39.70 13.00 45.09
CA ALA A 498 -40.37 13.51 43.88
C ALA A 498 -39.58 14.66 43.21
N TRP A 499 -38.25 14.53 43.13
CA TRP A 499 -37.34 15.56 42.56
C TRP A 499 -37.08 15.38 41.06
N GLU A 500 -37.82 14.50 40.37
CA GLU A 500 -37.55 14.18 38.97
C GLU A 500 -37.58 15.42 38.08
N ASP A 501 -38.62 16.25 38.21
CA ASP A 501 -38.81 17.42 37.33
C ASP A 501 -37.71 18.47 37.52
N ALA A 502 -37.27 18.70 38.76
CA ALA A 502 -36.19 19.63 39.05
C ALA A 502 -34.84 19.16 38.47
N ILE A 503 -34.57 17.86 38.56
CA ILE A 503 -33.36 17.24 38.01
C ILE A 503 -33.41 17.22 36.49
N ILE A 504 -34.55 16.85 35.89
CA ILE A 504 -34.76 16.89 34.43
C ILE A 504 -34.46 18.29 33.92
N LYS A 505 -35.02 19.33 34.55
CA LYS A 505 -34.75 20.72 34.16
C LYS A 505 -33.27 21.09 34.22
N THR A 506 -32.56 20.64 35.26
CA THR A 506 -31.11 20.87 35.39
C THR A 506 -30.31 20.19 34.27
N ILE A 507 -30.71 18.96 33.88
CA ILE A 507 -30.12 18.24 32.75
C ILE A 507 -30.43 18.94 31.43
N GLU A 508 -31.66 19.43 31.25
CA GLU A 508 -32.09 20.18 30.06
C GLU A 508 -31.33 21.49 29.89
N ASP A 509 -31.13 22.26 30.97
CA ASP A 509 -30.34 23.49 30.95
C ASP A 509 -28.88 23.21 30.55
N THR A 510 -28.30 22.14 31.10
CA THR A 510 -26.96 21.68 30.73
C THR A 510 -26.90 21.24 29.27
N ARG A 511 -27.94 20.54 28.79
CA ARG A 511 -28.08 20.09 27.40
C ARG A 511 -28.25 21.28 26.44
N ALA A 512 -28.95 22.34 26.83
CA ALA A 512 -29.11 23.53 26.01
C ALA A 512 -27.76 24.23 25.78
N ASN A 513 -26.89 24.28 26.80
CA ASN A 513 -25.52 24.79 26.66
C ASN A 513 -24.68 23.92 25.73
N GLU A 514 -24.75 22.59 25.87
CA GLU A 514 -24.10 21.65 24.96
C GLU A 514 -24.59 21.84 23.52
N GLN A 515 -25.91 21.97 23.30
CA GLN A 515 -26.51 22.18 21.99
C GLN A 515 -26.06 23.49 21.34
N ARG A 516 -25.92 24.59 22.09
CA ARG A 516 -25.38 25.85 21.57
C ARG A 516 -23.94 25.69 21.08
N ASP A 517 -23.11 24.96 21.81
CA ASP A 517 -21.73 24.70 21.39
C ASP A 517 -21.65 23.70 20.21
N LEU A 518 -22.53 22.69 20.17
CA LEU A 518 -22.67 21.80 19.01
C LEU A 518 -23.14 22.56 17.77
N TRP A 519 -24.09 23.49 17.92
CA TRP A 519 -24.55 24.35 16.83
C TRP A 519 -23.41 25.18 16.25
N ARG A 520 -22.56 25.77 17.11
CA ARG A 520 -21.35 26.47 16.67
C ARG A 520 -20.40 25.55 15.89
N VAL A 521 -20.20 24.32 16.34
CA VAL A 521 -19.39 23.32 15.61
C VAL A 521 -20.00 23.03 14.24
N SER A 522 -21.32 22.83 14.16
CA SER A 522 -22.04 22.61 12.89
C SER A 522 -21.92 23.81 11.94
N LEU A 523 -22.05 25.04 12.45
CA LEU A 523 -21.86 26.24 11.65
C LEU A 523 -20.44 26.31 11.08
N ILE A 524 -19.41 26.12 11.91
CA ILE A 524 -18.01 26.11 11.46
C ILE A 524 -17.78 25.01 10.42
N TYR A 525 -18.38 23.83 10.60
CA TYR A 525 -18.29 22.72 9.65
C TYR A 525 -18.92 23.06 8.30
N VAL A 526 -20.13 23.66 8.30
CA VAL A 526 -20.77 24.12 7.06
C VAL A 526 -19.90 25.18 6.38
N THR A 527 -19.41 26.17 7.12
CA THR A 527 -18.52 27.22 6.60
C THR A 527 -17.24 26.63 5.98
N LEU A 528 -16.60 25.67 6.65
CA LEU A 528 -15.42 24.98 6.15
C LEU A 528 -15.70 24.27 4.82
N ASN A 529 -16.81 23.54 4.74
CA ASN A 529 -17.21 22.83 3.51
C ASN A 529 -17.51 23.79 2.37
N GLN A 530 -18.20 24.90 2.64
CA GLN A 530 -18.52 25.90 1.61
C GLN A 530 -17.26 26.62 1.10
N ILE A 531 -16.36 27.05 1.99
CA ILE A 531 -15.07 27.64 1.60
C ILE A 531 -14.30 26.66 0.72
N THR A 532 -14.18 25.40 1.14
CA THR A 532 -13.44 24.37 0.41
C THR A 532 -14.08 24.05 -0.95
N ALA A 533 -15.42 24.12 -1.04
CA ALA A 533 -16.17 23.91 -2.28
C ALA A 533 -16.01 25.07 -3.27
N LEU A 534 -15.97 26.32 -2.80
CA LEU A 534 -15.88 27.54 -3.61
C LEU A 534 -14.51 27.76 -4.27
N MET A 535 -13.42 27.41 -3.59
CA MET A 535 -12.04 27.62 -4.06
C MET A 535 -11.73 27.15 -5.50
N PRO A 536 -12.07 25.92 -5.92
CA PRO A 536 -11.85 25.50 -7.31
C PRO A 536 -12.67 26.28 -8.33
N TYR A 537 -13.88 26.74 -7.97
CA TYR A 537 -14.69 27.56 -8.86
C TYR A 537 -14.07 28.94 -9.05
N ILE A 538 -13.55 29.55 -7.97
CA ILE A 538 -12.81 30.82 -8.03
C ILE A 538 -11.56 30.65 -8.91
N ALA A 539 -10.79 29.58 -8.69
CA ALA A 539 -9.62 29.27 -9.52
C ALA A 539 -10.02 29.12 -11.00
N MET A 540 -11.06 28.36 -11.29
CA MET A 540 -11.53 28.12 -12.66
C MET A 540 -12.03 29.38 -13.35
N ILE A 541 -12.84 30.21 -12.68
CA ILE A 541 -13.30 31.50 -13.19
C ILE A 541 -12.08 32.38 -13.50
N SER A 542 -11.13 32.49 -12.57
CA SER A 542 -9.93 33.31 -12.79
C SER A 542 -9.11 32.83 -14.00
N MET A 543 -8.92 31.51 -14.15
CA MET A 543 -8.17 30.94 -15.27
C MET A 543 -8.86 31.20 -16.61
N PHE A 544 -10.18 30.97 -16.70
CA PHE A 544 -10.92 31.20 -17.93
C PHE A 544 -11.03 32.68 -18.28
N THR A 545 -11.20 33.56 -17.28
CA THR A 545 -11.19 35.01 -17.52
C THR A 545 -9.84 35.49 -18.06
N LEU A 546 -8.72 34.98 -17.53
CA LEU A 546 -7.39 35.33 -18.05
C LEU A 546 -7.12 34.72 -19.42
N TYR A 547 -7.57 33.49 -19.66
CA TYR A 547 -7.40 32.79 -20.93
C TYR A 547 -8.18 33.45 -22.08
N VAL A 548 -9.44 33.83 -21.84
CA VAL A 548 -10.27 34.49 -22.86
C VAL A 548 -9.96 35.99 -22.93
N GLY A 549 -9.84 36.65 -21.77
CA GLY A 549 -9.73 38.10 -21.69
C GLY A 549 -8.33 38.67 -21.97
N VAL A 550 -7.26 37.97 -21.55
CA VAL A 550 -5.88 38.45 -21.71
C VAL A 550 -5.18 37.76 -22.88
N LEU A 551 -5.27 36.44 -22.98
CA LEU A 551 -4.64 35.69 -24.07
C LEU A 551 -5.45 35.74 -25.38
N GLY A 552 -6.71 36.14 -25.33
CA GLY A 552 -7.58 36.23 -26.51
C GLY A 552 -7.86 34.86 -27.18
N GLN A 553 -7.63 33.76 -26.46
CA GLN A 553 -7.81 32.42 -27.01
C GLN A 553 -9.26 31.96 -26.82
N PRO A 554 -9.87 31.29 -27.82
CA PRO A 554 -11.24 30.80 -27.70
C PRO A 554 -11.32 29.66 -26.68
N LEU A 555 -12.28 29.75 -25.76
CA LEU A 555 -12.54 28.70 -24.79
C LEU A 555 -13.36 27.57 -25.46
N THR A 556 -12.67 26.57 -25.99
CA THR A 556 -13.31 25.40 -26.60
C THR A 556 -13.90 24.45 -25.54
N ALA A 557 -14.90 23.65 -25.92
CA ALA A 557 -15.47 22.64 -25.02
C ALA A 557 -14.41 21.66 -24.50
N ALA A 558 -13.48 21.23 -25.37
CA ALA A 558 -12.37 20.34 -25.01
C ALA A 558 -11.50 20.94 -23.89
N THR A 559 -11.11 22.22 -24.01
CA THR A 559 -10.29 22.90 -23.00
C THR A 559 -11.05 23.13 -21.70
N ALA A 560 -12.32 23.55 -21.77
CA ALA A 560 -13.15 23.83 -20.59
C ALA A 560 -13.43 22.58 -19.74
N PHE A 561 -13.91 21.49 -20.35
CA PHE A 561 -14.25 20.27 -19.61
C PHE A 561 -13.03 19.59 -18.99
N THR A 562 -11.93 19.52 -19.73
CA THR A 562 -10.69 18.90 -19.26
C THR A 562 -10.07 19.73 -18.14
N THR A 563 -10.04 21.06 -18.26
CA THR A 563 -9.60 21.97 -17.19
C THR A 563 -10.42 21.78 -15.92
N THR A 564 -11.75 21.70 -16.05
CA THR A 564 -12.65 21.48 -14.91
C THR A 564 -12.30 20.19 -14.17
N TYR A 565 -12.02 19.10 -14.92
CA TYR A 565 -11.61 17.84 -14.33
C TYR A 565 -10.24 17.92 -13.63
N LEU A 566 -9.23 18.49 -14.30
CA LEU A 566 -7.87 18.61 -13.76
C LEU A 566 -7.86 19.43 -12.46
N VAL A 567 -8.56 20.56 -12.43
CA VAL A 567 -8.72 21.41 -11.24
C VAL A 567 -9.39 20.65 -10.10
N LYS A 568 -10.47 19.90 -10.38
CA LYS A 568 -11.16 19.07 -9.39
C LYS A 568 -10.24 17.98 -8.82
N THR A 569 -9.39 17.40 -9.66
CA THR A 569 -8.42 16.35 -9.29
C THR A 569 -7.30 16.92 -8.42
N ILE A 570 -6.68 18.03 -8.82
CA ILE A 570 -5.66 18.73 -8.04
C ILE A 570 -6.21 19.16 -6.67
N ARG A 571 -7.44 19.68 -6.63
CA ARG A 571 -8.12 19.99 -5.36
C ARG A 571 -8.24 18.74 -4.47
N ARG A 572 -8.73 17.62 -5.01
CA ARG A 572 -8.88 16.36 -4.26
C ARG A 572 -7.55 15.92 -3.67
N ASN A 573 -6.47 16.03 -4.43
CA ASN A 573 -5.11 15.69 -4.04
C ASN A 573 -4.62 16.56 -2.85
N ILE A 574 -4.81 17.87 -2.93
CA ILE A 574 -4.44 18.82 -1.86
C ILE A 574 -5.22 18.53 -0.58
N THR A 575 -6.53 18.29 -0.68
CA THR A 575 -7.37 17.97 0.48
C THR A 575 -6.97 16.65 1.15
N GLN A 576 -6.63 15.61 0.37
CA GLN A 576 -6.15 14.34 0.91
C GLN A 576 -4.85 14.50 1.72
N MET A 577 -3.92 15.33 1.24
CA MET A 577 -2.68 15.64 1.97
C MET A 577 -2.96 16.29 3.34
N GLY A 578 -3.93 17.22 3.41
CA GLY A 578 -4.30 17.90 4.65
C GLY A 578 -4.82 16.96 5.74
N PHE A 579 -5.63 15.96 5.37
CA PHE A 579 -6.20 15.00 6.33
C PHE A 579 -5.15 14.07 6.97
N MET A 580 -4.04 13.79 6.28
CA MET A 580 -3.06 12.80 6.73
C MET A 580 -2.00 13.35 7.70
N SER A 581 -1.83 14.67 7.76
CA SER A 581 -0.82 15.33 8.62
C SER A 581 -0.93 14.92 10.11
N ARG A 582 -2.17 14.76 10.62
CA ARG A 582 -2.42 14.34 12.00
C ARG A 582 -1.93 12.92 12.28
N ASN A 583 -2.18 12.00 11.35
CA ASN A 583 -1.80 10.59 11.52
C ASN A 583 -0.29 10.43 11.51
N ILE A 584 0.41 11.16 10.63
CA ILE A 584 1.87 11.18 10.57
C ILE A 584 2.45 11.69 11.90
N THR A 585 1.90 12.79 12.44
CA THR A 585 2.35 13.34 13.73
C THR A 585 2.18 12.35 14.87
N ASN A 586 1.02 11.68 14.95
CA ASN A 586 0.77 10.66 15.97
C ASN A 586 1.73 9.47 15.85
N ALA A 587 2.00 9.01 14.62
CA ALA A 587 2.95 7.94 14.38
C ALA A 587 4.39 8.32 14.78
N MET A 588 4.84 9.55 14.49
CA MET A 588 6.16 10.03 14.92
C MET A 588 6.31 10.01 16.44
N ILE A 589 5.28 10.45 17.18
CA ILE A 589 5.28 10.40 18.66
C ILE A 589 5.31 8.95 19.15
N ALA A 590 4.50 8.06 18.56
CA ALA A 590 4.46 6.64 18.89
C ALA A 590 5.81 5.94 18.64
N ILE A 591 6.46 6.21 17.51
CA ILE A 591 7.80 5.71 17.18
C ILE A 591 8.81 6.17 18.24
N GLY A 592 8.79 7.45 18.63
CA GLY A 592 9.68 7.96 19.68
C GLY A 592 9.45 7.29 21.03
N ARG A 593 8.20 6.93 21.36
CA ARG A 593 7.89 6.17 22.58
C ARG A 593 8.39 4.72 22.51
N LEU A 594 8.25 4.06 21.37
CA LEU A 594 8.78 2.71 21.17
C LEU A 594 10.31 2.69 21.25
N ASP A 595 10.99 3.64 20.62
CA ASP A 595 12.45 3.78 20.71
C ASP A 595 12.90 3.92 22.15
N LYS A 596 12.24 4.81 22.91
CA LYS A 596 12.53 4.98 24.34
C LYS A 596 12.31 3.70 25.14
N TYR A 597 11.29 2.90 24.83
CA TYR A 597 11.04 1.62 25.50
C TYR A 597 12.15 0.61 25.17
N PHE A 598 12.50 0.44 23.90
CA PHE A 598 13.53 -0.53 23.49
C PHE A 598 14.93 -0.19 24.03
N ASP A 599 15.26 1.11 24.09
CA ASP A 599 16.53 1.62 24.62
C ASP A 599 16.66 1.48 26.15
N THR A 600 15.53 1.57 26.87
CA THR A 600 15.51 1.49 28.35
C THR A 600 15.36 0.07 28.86
N ALA A 601 14.78 -0.84 28.07
CA ALA A 601 14.63 -2.24 28.43
C ALA A 601 16.00 -2.90 28.63
N THR A 602 16.35 -3.19 29.89
CA THR A 602 17.57 -3.92 30.25
C THR A 602 17.31 -5.42 30.19
N PRO A 603 18.15 -6.21 29.49
CA PRO A 603 17.98 -7.66 29.46
C PRO A 603 18.13 -8.26 30.87
N LEU A 604 17.43 -9.35 31.13
CA LEU A 604 17.60 -10.12 32.37
C LEU A 604 19.05 -10.62 32.50
N GLU A 605 19.60 -10.58 33.71
CA GLU A 605 20.91 -11.16 33.97
C GLU A 605 20.83 -12.68 33.91
N LYS A 606 21.67 -13.30 33.06
CA LYS A 606 21.79 -14.76 33.01
C LYS A 606 22.86 -15.21 34.01
N TYR A 607 22.45 -16.03 34.95
CA TYR A 607 23.35 -16.63 35.93
C TYR A 607 23.80 -18.04 35.51
N PRO A 608 25.00 -18.48 35.91
CA PRO A 608 25.46 -19.86 35.68
C PRO A 608 24.50 -20.90 36.28
N GLU A 609 24.32 -22.00 35.55
CA GLU A 609 23.50 -23.13 36.00
C GLU A 609 24.21 -23.89 37.14
N GLY A 610 23.49 -24.11 38.24
CA GLY A 610 24.01 -24.81 39.42
C GLY A 610 23.02 -24.82 40.59
N THR A 611 23.48 -25.25 41.76
CA THR A 611 22.69 -25.15 43.00
C THR A 611 22.44 -23.68 43.33
N LEU A 612 21.30 -23.33 43.92
CA LEU A 612 20.98 -21.93 44.22
C LEU A 612 21.90 -21.41 45.35
N GLN A 613 22.85 -20.54 45.00
CA GLN A 613 23.82 -20.00 45.95
C GLN A 613 24.13 -18.54 45.62
N ILE A 614 24.25 -17.70 46.65
CA ILE A 614 24.62 -16.28 46.54
C ILE A 614 25.90 -16.05 47.36
N GLN A 615 26.95 -15.46 46.78
CA GLN A 615 28.22 -15.18 47.48
C GLN A 615 28.65 -13.73 47.31
N GLY A 616 28.76 -13.01 48.43
CA GLY A 616 29.23 -11.61 48.48
C GLY A 616 28.52 -10.67 47.51
N ALA A 617 27.24 -10.93 47.22
CA ALA A 617 26.54 -10.26 46.14
C ALA A 617 25.83 -8.99 46.62
N THR A 618 25.95 -7.92 45.83
CA THR A 618 25.20 -6.68 46.04
C THR A 618 24.21 -6.48 44.91
N PHE A 619 22.93 -6.36 45.26
CA PHE A 619 21.83 -6.20 44.32
C PHE A 619 21.15 -4.85 44.47
N ARG A 620 20.80 -4.27 43.32
CA ARG A 620 20.00 -3.05 43.23
C ARG A 620 18.80 -3.31 42.33
N ARG A 621 17.61 -2.90 42.79
CA ARG A 621 16.35 -3.16 42.05
C ARG A 621 16.35 -2.54 40.64
N HIS A 622 16.88 -1.33 40.49
CA HIS A 622 17.10 -0.66 39.22
C HIS A 622 18.25 0.36 39.39
N LYS A 623 18.87 0.83 38.30
CA LYS A 623 20.10 1.66 38.36
C LYS A 623 20.00 2.88 39.28
N THR A 624 18.82 3.49 39.37
CA THR A 624 18.49 4.70 40.14
C THR A 624 17.91 4.43 41.54
N ALA A 625 17.75 3.17 41.96
CA ALA A 625 17.17 2.83 43.26
C ALA A 625 18.13 3.21 44.39
N SER A 626 17.61 3.85 45.45
CA SER A 626 18.38 4.19 46.65
C SER A 626 18.62 2.99 47.56
N PHE A 627 17.73 2.00 47.54
CA PHE A 627 17.83 0.80 48.34
C PHE A 627 18.76 -0.24 47.68
N LEU A 628 19.66 -0.80 48.49
CA LEU A 628 20.68 -1.77 48.11
C LEU A 628 20.61 -2.95 49.07
N LEU A 629 20.57 -4.16 48.52
CA LEU A 629 20.88 -5.37 49.27
C LEU A 629 22.39 -5.58 49.19
N LYS A 630 23.12 -5.40 50.28
CA LYS A 630 24.59 -5.39 50.30
C LYS A 630 25.16 -6.68 50.88
N ASP A 631 26.26 -7.14 50.30
CA ASP A 631 27.12 -8.23 50.80
C ASP A 631 26.36 -9.49 51.22
N LEU A 632 25.39 -9.92 50.41
CA LEU A 632 24.61 -11.13 50.66
C LEU A 632 25.45 -12.37 50.40
N SER A 633 25.51 -13.27 51.38
CA SER A 633 26.01 -14.64 51.23
C SER A 633 24.98 -15.61 51.80
N ILE A 634 24.29 -16.35 50.94
CA ILE A 634 23.20 -17.24 51.31
C ILE A 634 23.33 -18.55 50.53
N ASP A 635 23.29 -19.67 51.28
CA ASP A 635 23.18 -21.02 50.76
C ASP A 635 21.74 -21.52 50.96
N PHE A 636 21.12 -22.04 49.90
CA PHE A 636 19.75 -22.56 49.95
C PHE A 636 19.75 -24.09 50.03
N VAL A 637 18.83 -24.66 50.83
CA VAL A 637 18.69 -26.11 50.95
C VAL A 637 17.93 -26.67 49.75
N GLU A 638 18.52 -27.61 49.02
CA GLU A 638 17.86 -28.32 47.92
C GLU A 638 16.87 -29.36 48.43
N GLY A 639 15.70 -29.46 47.77
CA GLY A 639 14.64 -30.40 48.16
C GLY A 639 13.95 -30.10 49.50
N GLY A 640 14.34 -29.01 50.18
CA GLY A 640 13.76 -28.56 51.45
C GLY A 640 12.87 -27.32 51.31
N LEU A 641 12.26 -26.90 52.42
CA LEU A 641 11.48 -25.67 52.53
C LEU A 641 12.35 -24.52 53.05
N ASN A 642 12.69 -23.57 52.18
CA ASN A 642 13.41 -22.35 52.56
C ASN A 642 12.41 -21.23 52.94
N VAL A 643 12.59 -20.61 54.11
CA VAL A 643 11.69 -19.56 54.63
C VAL A 643 12.42 -18.22 54.75
N VAL A 644 11.92 -17.18 54.07
CA VAL A 644 12.45 -15.81 54.16
C VAL A 644 11.50 -14.93 54.97
N SER A 645 11.93 -14.43 56.13
CA SER A 645 11.13 -13.59 57.03
C SER A 645 11.86 -12.28 57.37
N GLY A 646 11.12 -11.26 57.83
CA GLY A 646 11.69 -9.97 58.21
C GLY A 646 10.68 -8.81 58.18
N VAL A 647 11.07 -7.66 58.72
CA VAL A 647 10.22 -6.44 58.80
C VAL A 647 9.76 -5.93 57.43
N SER A 648 8.65 -5.20 57.36
CA SER A 648 8.21 -4.57 56.10
C SER A 648 9.29 -3.64 55.54
N GLY A 649 9.53 -3.67 54.22
CA GLY A 649 10.58 -2.86 53.58
C GLY A 649 12.02 -3.38 53.69
N SER A 650 12.27 -4.53 54.34
CA SER A 650 13.61 -5.14 54.47
C SER A 650 14.25 -5.67 53.18
N GLY A 651 13.56 -5.58 52.03
CA GLY A 651 14.10 -6.06 50.75
C GLY A 651 13.81 -7.52 50.39
N LYS A 652 12.92 -8.21 51.14
CA LYS A 652 12.50 -9.61 50.84
C LYS A 652 12.08 -9.81 49.38
N THR A 653 11.22 -8.94 48.86
CA THR A 653 10.79 -8.98 47.45
C THR A 653 11.94 -8.74 46.49
N THR A 654 12.86 -7.82 46.83
CA THR A 654 14.05 -7.55 46.02
C THR A 654 15.00 -8.74 45.99
N LEU A 655 15.12 -9.50 47.08
CA LEU A 655 15.89 -10.75 47.11
C LEU A 655 15.32 -11.81 46.15
N LEU A 656 14.00 -11.99 46.14
CA LEU A 656 13.35 -12.94 45.22
C LEU A 656 13.51 -12.52 43.75
N LEU A 657 13.36 -11.22 43.45
CA LEU A 657 13.63 -10.68 42.13
C LEU A 657 15.09 -10.84 41.72
N ALA A 658 16.03 -10.73 42.67
CA ALA A 658 17.45 -10.93 42.41
C ALA A 658 17.77 -12.37 42.00
N ILE A 659 17.12 -13.36 42.61
CA ILE A 659 17.22 -14.78 42.23
C ILE A 659 16.69 -15.00 40.80
N LEU A 660 15.59 -14.34 40.43
CA LEU A 660 15.00 -14.41 39.09
C LEU A 660 15.82 -13.69 38.00
N GLY A 661 16.82 -12.87 38.39
CA GLY A 661 17.59 -12.06 37.44
C GLY A 661 16.92 -10.74 37.06
N GLU A 662 15.92 -10.32 37.84
CA GLU A 662 15.15 -9.08 37.65
C GLU A 662 15.74 -7.87 38.40
N THR A 663 16.96 -7.99 38.91
CA THR A 663 17.69 -6.89 39.55
C THR A 663 19.06 -6.70 38.92
N VAL A 664 19.62 -5.50 39.05
CA VAL A 664 21.00 -5.22 38.64
C VAL A 664 21.95 -5.73 39.71
N LYS A 665 22.87 -6.64 39.34
CA LYS A 665 23.95 -7.10 40.21
C LYS A 665 25.16 -6.18 40.06
N GLU A 666 25.60 -5.57 41.15
CA GLU A 666 26.78 -4.68 41.14
C GLU A 666 28.08 -5.44 41.42
N SER A 667 28.02 -6.47 42.26
CA SER A 667 29.17 -7.28 42.65
C SER A 667 28.74 -8.69 43.09
N GLY A 668 29.71 -9.61 43.19
CA GLY A 668 29.52 -10.99 43.67
C GLY A 668 29.03 -11.98 42.63
N SER A 669 28.78 -13.21 43.08
CA SER A 669 28.33 -14.34 42.25
C SER A 669 27.00 -14.89 42.76
N ILE A 670 26.23 -15.40 41.82
CA ILE A 670 25.00 -16.14 42.07
C ILE A 670 24.93 -17.28 41.06
N THR A 671 24.58 -18.47 41.52
CA THR A 671 24.27 -19.64 40.70
C THR A 671 22.78 -19.95 40.85
N ARG A 672 22.13 -20.42 39.79
CA ARG A 672 20.72 -20.79 39.83
C ARG A 672 20.48 -22.12 39.11
N PRO A 673 19.51 -22.93 39.53
CA PRO A 673 19.13 -24.11 38.77
C PRO A 673 18.57 -23.73 37.41
N LYS A 674 18.66 -24.65 36.45
CA LYS A 674 18.10 -24.45 35.11
C LYS A 674 16.59 -24.21 35.21
N ASP A 675 16.10 -23.19 34.52
CA ASP A 675 14.67 -22.94 34.40
C ASP A 675 14.02 -24.17 33.74
N PRO A 676 12.93 -24.74 34.30
CA PRO A 676 12.22 -25.87 33.71
C PRO A 676 11.38 -25.50 32.47
N LEU A 677 11.39 -24.21 32.05
CA LEU A 677 10.56 -23.64 30.98
C LEU A 677 11.34 -23.35 29.69
#